data_AF-A0A7X9X266-F1
#
_entry.id   AF-A0A7X9X266-F1
#
_cell.length_a   1.000
_cell.length_b   1.000
_cell.length_c   1.000
_cell.angle_alpha   90.00
_cell.angle_beta   90.00
_cell.angle_gamma   90.00
#
_symmetry.space_group_name_H-M   'P 1'
#
loop_
_entity.id
_entity.type
_entity.pdbx_description
1 polymer ?
#
loop_
_entity_poly.entity_id
_entity_poly.type
_entity_poly.pdbx_seq_one_letter_code
_entity_poly.pdbx_strand_id
1 'polypeptide(L)'
;MAISRDTMRDMLERSRFAIRWGGALGLLCHPIYFVVWTYVLPQPYDNLLLRLSAAALCIPLLFQARWPKRYNHYLLIYWHCCLIYVLPFVCTFLTVRNGFSTMWMMTEVMMIFILALCIDNPLLLMGCIGIGVFSGGFAAVLSSPMPIVLSAEDKANLALLPVVVLCSMAFSHAISKGRIFVEKNRALQALAGSIAHEMRNPLSQLRHVLDRVEEALPAVTEPGEAPTLTQGTASLLYNHVAQGQLSIERGLRIIAMTLDEVSAKSIRADSLGYLHAAAATRKALDEYGFESDKERLKVNLVVKQDFVFRGDETVYLFTLFNLIKNALYHIAAYPQATLTLTVDRDTVSVRDTGPGVAPEIVQHLFEPFRTAGNSGGTGLGLAYCQRAMRAFGGGIGCQSELGKFTEFTLRFPPVSADEVVQHERRLFERAMPAFKGKRVLVVDDDDTLRARTRRVLTKAGAYVSEAASGELALAALRRAVSYDLVLMDISMPEMDGYATTERIRADREGQNRNVLIVAYTAEPGNAVRLRARRAGMDEIISKGSNVQDLITSVQALFENGARHDEDEQRDGFVGKTIVIADDDTYSRLVAKTYLERRGATVLEAEHGQAVLAKLREDGFIAAILMDMNMPGMSGIETTKAIRARADAYSTVPIVALTSHSDTEAVQACLAAGMNEVMVKPVQPGSLYACLARQFGMRAPTVERATAQTGATAGAGLFEQTDFALTPVALTTPAADAAIAEDNLLDTKHLEELASLDLLDESFVNGIEQIRSLTTRLEAHRAAADIKSTHTTLHALLGVSGYLGAKSLHGFARQIYPRVIAGEWPLEADWLAQIRSLSTRSTDALLRYHAGAKGRRAHRNAVND
;
A
#
# COMPACT_ATOMS: atom_id res chain seq x y z
N MET A 1 -10.83 -28.85 -26.96
CA MET A 1 -10.77 -27.63 -26.13
C MET A 1 -10.98 -26.43 -27.04
N ALA A 2 -12.13 -25.78 -26.97
CA ALA A 2 -12.39 -24.57 -27.75
C ALA A 2 -11.73 -23.39 -27.01
N ILE A 3 -10.61 -22.90 -27.55
CA ILE A 3 -9.96 -21.66 -27.10
C ILE A 3 -10.92 -20.51 -27.42
N SER A 4 -11.18 -19.62 -26.46
CA SER A 4 -12.10 -18.50 -26.68
C SER A 4 -11.57 -17.57 -27.79
N ARG A 5 -12.46 -16.93 -28.55
CA ARG A 5 -12.05 -16.04 -29.65
C ARG A 5 -11.14 -14.89 -29.17
N ASP A 6 -11.30 -14.46 -27.92
CA ASP A 6 -10.52 -13.36 -27.35
C ASP A 6 -9.13 -13.81 -26.88
N THR A 7 -9.01 -14.99 -26.27
CA THR A 7 -7.68 -15.56 -25.97
C THR A 7 -6.85 -15.78 -27.23
N MET A 8 -7.52 -16.15 -28.33
CA MET A 8 -6.87 -16.35 -29.63
C MET A 8 -6.40 -15.02 -30.26
N ARG A 9 -7.12 -13.92 -30.05
CA ARG A 9 -6.77 -12.59 -30.57
C ARG A 9 -5.58 -12.00 -29.82
N ASP A 10 -5.55 -12.13 -28.49
CA ASP A 10 -4.42 -11.71 -27.66
C ASP A 10 -3.16 -12.52 -28.00
N MET A 11 -3.30 -13.83 -28.21
CA MET A 11 -2.19 -14.68 -28.68
C MET A 11 -1.68 -14.23 -30.05
N LEU A 12 -2.58 -13.92 -30.99
CA LEU A 12 -2.21 -13.41 -32.31
C LEU A 12 -1.40 -12.10 -32.21
N GLU A 13 -1.85 -11.14 -31.41
CA GLU A 13 -1.17 -9.85 -31.27
C GLU A 13 0.22 -9.98 -30.67
N ARG A 14 0.39 -10.84 -29.66
CA ARG A 14 1.70 -11.17 -29.08
C ARG A 14 2.62 -11.88 -30.07
N SER A 15 2.07 -12.73 -30.94
CA SER A 15 2.85 -13.54 -31.90
C SER A 15 3.08 -12.86 -33.26
N ARG A 16 2.47 -11.72 -33.59
CA ARG A 16 2.63 -11.05 -34.89
C ARG A 16 4.10 -10.80 -35.28
N PHE A 17 4.93 -10.39 -34.32
CA PHE A 17 6.34 -10.16 -34.60
C PHE A 17 7.06 -11.46 -34.97
N ALA A 18 6.84 -12.53 -34.19
CA ALA A 18 7.38 -13.86 -34.45
C ALA A 18 6.86 -14.44 -35.78
N ILE A 19 5.58 -14.27 -36.11
CA ILE A 19 4.98 -14.73 -37.36
C ILE A 19 5.65 -14.09 -38.58
N ARG A 20 5.88 -12.76 -38.53
CA ARG A 20 6.51 -12.03 -39.64
C ARG A 20 7.95 -12.45 -39.85
N TRP A 21 8.73 -12.50 -38.76
CA TRP A 21 10.15 -12.86 -38.84
C TRP A 21 10.36 -14.34 -39.14
N GLY A 22 9.53 -15.22 -38.58
CA GLY A 22 9.54 -16.64 -38.91
C GLY A 22 9.22 -16.90 -40.38
N GLY A 23 8.23 -16.18 -40.94
CA GLY A 23 7.94 -16.23 -42.37
C GLY A 23 9.09 -15.71 -43.24
N ALA A 24 9.72 -14.58 -42.87
CA ALA A 24 10.87 -14.04 -43.59
C ALA A 24 12.07 -15.01 -43.57
N LEU A 25 12.37 -15.55 -42.39
CA LEU A 25 13.48 -16.48 -42.19
C LEU A 25 13.25 -17.78 -42.96
N GLY A 26 12.05 -18.37 -42.87
CA GLY A 26 11.72 -19.59 -43.61
C GLY A 26 11.77 -19.42 -45.13
N LEU A 27 11.30 -18.27 -45.66
CA LEU A 27 11.35 -17.98 -47.08
C LEU A 27 12.79 -17.87 -47.61
N LEU A 28 13.69 -17.24 -46.85
CA LEU A 28 15.08 -17.01 -47.25
C LEU A 28 15.98 -18.23 -46.98
N CYS A 29 15.86 -18.85 -45.80
CA CYS A 29 16.78 -19.89 -45.35
C CYS A 29 16.62 -21.20 -46.14
N HIS A 30 15.42 -21.61 -46.54
CA HIS A 30 15.25 -22.90 -47.23
C HIS A 30 15.95 -22.95 -48.60
N PRO A 31 15.82 -21.95 -49.49
CA PRO A 31 16.58 -21.89 -50.74
C PRO A 31 18.10 -21.78 -50.51
N ILE A 32 18.54 -20.97 -49.54
CA ILE A 32 19.96 -20.82 -49.21
C ILE A 32 20.54 -22.15 -48.73
N TYR A 33 19.83 -22.85 -47.84
CA TYR A 33 20.25 -24.15 -47.34
C TYR A 33 20.32 -25.19 -48.45
N PHE A 34 19.43 -25.17 -49.44
CA PHE A 34 19.59 -26.05 -50.60
C PHE A 34 20.95 -25.82 -51.28
N VAL A 35 21.31 -24.57 -51.54
CA VAL A 35 22.59 -24.22 -52.17
C VAL A 35 23.77 -24.68 -51.32
N VAL A 36 23.72 -24.41 -50.01
CA VAL A 36 24.78 -24.80 -49.07
C VAL A 36 24.93 -26.32 -49.02
N TRP A 37 23.85 -27.08 -48.79
CA TRP A 37 23.92 -28.53 -48.62
C TRP A 37 24.08 -29.31 -49.92
N THR A 38 23.89 -28.67 -51.08
CA THR A 38 24.12 -29.30 -52.39
C THR A 38 25.52 -29.00 -52.92
N TYR A 39 26.00 -27.76 -52.78
CA TYR A 39 27.22 -27.30 -53.46
C TYR A 39 28.38 -26.97 -52.53
N VAL A 40 28.13 -26.60 -51.27
CA VAL A 40 29.19 -26.17 -50.33
C VAL A 40 29.55 -27.30 -49.35
N LEU A 41 28.54 -27.96 -48.79
CA LEU A 41 28.64 -29.06 -47.81
C LEU A 41 27.76 -30.23 -48.28
N PRO A 42 28.12 -30.94 -49.36
CA PRO A 42 27.27 -31.90 -50.03
C PRO A 42 26.76 -32.99 -49.08
N GLN A 43 25.43 -33.12 -48.97
CA GLN A 43 24.77 -34.18 -48.21
C GLN A 43 24.32 -35.32 -49.15
N PRO A 44 24.23 -36.57 -48.64
CA PRO A 44 23.79 -37.72 -49.43
C PRO A 44 22.42 -37.55 -50.10
N TYR A 45 21.52 -36.80 -49.46
CA TYR A 45 20.18 -36.56 -49.96
C TYR A 45 19.70 -35.15 -49.60
N ASP A 46 19.30 -34.39 -50.61
CA ASP A 46 18.54 -33.15 -50.46
C ASP A 46 17.48 -33.04 -51.57
N ASN A 47 16.39 -32.33 -51.29
CA ASN A 47 15.25 -32.22 -52.20
C ASN A 47 14.82 -30.76 -52.38
N LEU A 48 15.05 -30.24 -53.59
CA LEU A 48 14.71 -28.86 -53.95
C LEU A 48 13.20 -28.58 -53.85
N LEU A 49 12.35 -29.51 -54.32
CA LEU A 49 10.90 -29.33 -54.28
C LEU A 49 10.37 -29.23 -52.85
N LEU A 50 10.92 -30.04 -51.94
CA LEU A 50 10.58 -30.00 -50.51
C LEU A 50 10.99 -28.66 -49.85
N ARG A 51 12.12 -28.09 -50.25
CA ARG A 51 12.57 -26.79 -49.72
C ARG A 51 11.79 -25.63 -50.31
N LEU A 52 11.45 -25.68 -51.59
CA LEU A 52 10.63 -24.67 -52.25
C LEU A 52 9.18 -24.70 -51.73
N SER A 53 8.62 -25.86 -51.41
CA SER A 53 7.29 -25.95 -50.79
C SER A 53 7.29 -25.35 -49.38
N ALA A 54 8.34 -25.61 -48.58
CA ALA A 54 8.51 -24.99 -47.26
C ALA A 54 8.64 -23.45 -47.36
N ALA A 55 9.44 -22.96 -48.31
CA ALA A 55 9.59 -21.53 -48.58
C ALA A 55 8.27 -20.89 -49.03
N ALA A 56 7.52 -21.55 -49.92
CA ALA A 56 6.23 -21.07 -50.43
C ALA A 56 5.18 -20.94 -49.32
N LEU A 57 5.12 -21.88 -48.37
CA LEU A 57 4.21 -21.81 -47.21
C LEU A 57 4.50 -20.63 -46.28
N CYS A 58 5.72 -20.09 -46.30
CA CYS A 58 6.07 -18.90 -45.52
C CYS A 58 5.59 -17.59 -46.15
N ILE A 59 5.27 -17.56 -47.45
CA ILE A 59 4.90 -16.32 -48.17
C ILE A 59 3.65 -15.64 -47.58
N PRO A 60 2.54 -16.36 -47.28
CA PRO A 60 1.36 -15.73 -46.69
C PRO A 60 1.60 -15.07 -45.33
N LEU A 61 2.59 -15.55 -44.55
CA LEU A 61 2.93 -15.01 -43.23
C LEU A 61 3.53 -13.59 -43.31
N LEU A 62 4.24 -13.27 -44.39
CA LEU A 62 4.82 -11.95 -44.63
C LEU A 62 3.75 -10.86 -44.82
N PHE A 63 2.58 -11.25 -45.34
CA PHE A 63 1.47 -10.34 -45.63
C PHE A 63 0.39 -10.34 -44.54
N GLN A 64 0.71 -10.81 -43.33
CA GLN A 64 -0.24 -10.86 -42.21
C GLN A 64 -0.93 -9.52 -41.88
N ALA A 65 -0.29 -8.38 -42.17
CA ALA A 65 -0.88 -7.06 -41.94
C ALA A 65 -2.03 -6.73 -42.90
N ARG A 66 -2.08 -7.41 -44.06
CA ARG A 66 -3.10 -7.25 -45.10
C ARG A 66 -4.17 -8.35 -45.07
N TRP A 67 -4.12 -9.27 -44.11
CA TRP A 67 -5.15 -10.30 -43.98
C TRP A 67 -6.49 -9.72 -43.55
N PRO A 68 -7.62 -10.18 -44.12
CA PRO A 68 -8.93 -9.71 -43.73
C PRO A 68 -9.21 -10.06 -42.26
N LYS A 69 -9.73 -9.10 -41.48
CA LYS A 69 -10.00 -9.27 -40.03
C LYS A 69 -10.82 -10.53 -39.70
N ARG A 70 -11.72 -10.95 -40.60
CA ARG A 70 -12.57 -12.16 -40.48
C ARG A 70 -11.77 -13.47 -40.46
N TYR A 71 -10.57 -13.49 -41.05
CA TYR A 71 -9.73 -14.69 -41.16
C TYR A 71 -8.55 -14.71 -40.18
N ASN A 72 -8.43 -13.73 -39.27
CA ASN A 72 -7.32 -13.67 -38.31
C ASN A 72 -7.22 -14.94 -37.44
N HIS A 73 -8.33 -15.58 -37.08
CA HIS A 73 -8.33 -16.85 -36.35
C HIS A 73 -7.60 -17.97 -37.12
N TYR A 74 -7.78 -18.03 -38.45
CA TYR A 74 -7.09 -19.00 -39.28
C TYR A 74 -5.61 -18.68 -39.44
N LEU A 75 -5.16 -17.46 -39.14
CA LEU A 75 -3.74 -17.07 -39.24
C LEU A 75 -2.92 -17.78 -38.19
N LEU A 76 -3.47 -17.88 -36.98
CA LEU A 76 -2.81 -18.56 -35.90
C LEU A 76 -2.71 -20.06 -36.20
N ILE A 77 -3.78 -20.67 -36.72
CA ILE A 77 -3.76 -22.09 -37.13
C ILE A 77 -2.75 -22.29 -38.25
N TYR A 78 -2.81 -21.45 -39.28
CA TYR A 78 -1.89 -21.49 -40.43
C TYR A 78 -0.44 -21.32 -39.99
N TRP A 79 -0.16 -20.42 -39.05
CA TRP A 79 1.17 -20.23 -38.46
C TRP A 79 1.70 -21.51 -37.82
N HIS A 80 0.90 -22.19 -36.98
CA HIS A 80 1.32 -23.44 -36.34
C HIS A 80 1.47 -24.57 -37.36
N CYS A 81 0.58 -24.68 -38.36
CA CYS A 81 0.72 -25.64 -39.45
C CYS A 81 2.01 -25.38 -40.26
N CYS A 82 2.32 -24.11 -40.55
CA CYS A 82 3.54 -23.71 -41.24
C CYS A 82 4.77 -24.07 -40.40
N LEU A 83 4.77 -23.76 -39.10
CA LEU A 83 5.86 -24.15 -38.19
C LEU A 83 6.06 -25.66 -38.20
N ILE A 84 5.00 -26.47 -38.04
CA ILE A 84 5.07 -27.93 -38.05
C ILE A 84 5.71 -28.46 -39.34
N TYR A 85 5.32 -27.90 -40.49
CA TYR A 85 5.83 -28.36 -41.78
C TYR A 85 7.28 -27.93 -42.02
N VAL A 86 7.56 -26.63 -41.86
CA VAL A 86 8.84 -26.01 -42.22
C VAL A 86 9.98 -26.48 -41.30
N LEU A 87 9.67 -26.69 -40.01
CA LEU A 87 10.65 -27.07 -39.00
C LEU A 87 10.65 -28.59 -38.75
N PRO A 88 9.81 -29.18 -37.87
CA PRO A 88 9.95 -30.58 -37.52
C PRO A 88 9.73 -31.54 -38.70
N PHE A 89 8.74 -31.32 -39.58
CA PHE A 89 8.53 -32.24 -40.69
C PHE A 89 9.72 -32.29 -41.67
N VAL A 90 10.16 -31.14 -42.20
CA VAL A 90 11.27 -31.09 -43.17
C VAL A 90 12.59 -31.51 -42.53
N CYS A 91 12.89 -31.06 -41.30
CA CYS A 91 14.11 -31.45 -40.59
C CYS A 91 14.14 -32.95 -40.31
N THR A 92 13.10 -33.51 -39.71
CA THR A 92 13.06 -34.96 -39.42
C THR A 92 13.12 -35.78 -40.71
N PHE A 93 12.41 -35.36 -41.77
CA PHE A 93 12.45 -36.07 -43.07
C PHE A 93 13.87 -36.12 -43.64
N LEU A 94 14.58 -35.00 -43.65
CA LEU A 94 15.96 -34.94 -44.16
C LEU A 94 16.93 -35.67 -43.23
N THR A 95 16.74 -35.64 -41.91
CA THR A 95 17.53 -36.40 -40.94
C THR A 95 17.44 -37.91 -41.20
N VAL A 96 16.23 -38.43 -41.39
CA VAL A 96 16.02 -39.86 -41.67
C VAL A 96 16.59 -40.25 -43.03
N ARG A 97 16.39 -39.42 -44.07
CA ARG A 97 16.88 -39.69 -45.43
C ARG A 97 18.40 -39.61 -45.58
N ASN A 98 19.07 -38.87 -44.68
CA ASN A 98 20.53 -38.79 -44.62
C ASN A 98 21.13 -39.73 -43.57
N GLY A 99 20.37 -40.73 -43.10
CA GLY A 99 20.87 -41.77 -42.20
C GLY A 99 21.36 -41.21 -40.87
N PHE A 100 20.64 -40.24 -40.29
CA PHE A 100 20.94 -39.65 -38.97
C PHE A 100 22.34 -39.04 -38.86
N SER A 101 22.87 -38.46 -39.95
CA SER A 101 24.18 -37.80 -39.92
C SER A 101 24.29 -36.76 -38.80
N THR A 102 25.48 -36.60 -38.23
CA THR A 102 25.72 -35.68 -37.10
C THR A 102 25.25 -34.25 -37.40
N MET A 103 25.42 -33.77 -38.64
CA MET A 103 24.96 -32.44 -39.07
C MET A 103 23.43 -32.30 -39.04
N TRP A 104 22.71 -33.34 -39.46
CA TRP A 104 21.24 -33.35 -39.44
C TRP A 104 20.69 -33.56 -38.03
N MET A 105 21.34 -34.37 -37.20
CA MET A 105 21.04 -34.47 -35.77
C MET A 105 21.18 -33.11 -35.06
N MET A 106 22.22 -32.34 -35.35
CA MET A 106 22.39 -30.97 -34.82
C MET A 106 21.31 -30.02 -35.33
N THR A 107 20.88 -30.19 -36.59
CA THR A 107 19.78 -29.41 -37.18
C THR A 107 18.44 -29.74 -36.50
N GLU A 108 18.21 -31.01 -36.14
CA GLU A 108 17.04 -31.45 -35.39
C GLU A 108 17.00 -30.81 -33.99
N VAL A 109 18.14 -30.78 -33.28
CA VAL A 109 18.25 -30.11 -31.98
C VAL A 109 18.01 -28.60 -32.11
N MET A 110 18.63 -27.95 -33.10
CA MET A 110 18.43 -26.52 -33.37
C MET A 110 16.97 -26.20 -33.68
N MET A 111 16.30 -27.06 -34.45
CA MET A 111 14.87 -26.95 -34.76
C MET A 111 14.01 -26.95 -33.50
N ILE A 112 14.28 -27.86 -32.55
CA ILE A 112 13.54 -27.92 -31.28
C ILE A 112 13.73 -26.63 -30.48
N PHE A 113 14.94 -26.06 -30.44
CA PHE A 113 15.20 -24.77 -29.78
C PHE A 113 14.49 -23.60 -30.45
N ILE A 114 14.54 -23.50 -31.79
CA ILE A 114 13.85 -22.45 -32.53
C ILE A 114 12.33 -22.54 -32.29
N LEU A 115 11.78 -23.74 -32.28
CA LEU A 115 10.36 -23.95 -32.03
C LEU A 115 9.97 -23.57 -30.59
N ALA A 116 10.83 -23.85 -29.60
CA ALA A 116 10.64 -23.43 -28.21
C ALA A 116 10.70 -21.91 -28.01
N LEU A 117 11.43 -21.19 -28.85
CA LEU A 117 11.41 -19.72 -28.91
C LEU A 117 10.14 -19.17 -29.58
N CYS A 118 9.54 -19.92 -30.50
CA CYS A 118 8.35 -19.50 -31.24
C CYS A 118 7.03 -19.84 -30.51
N ILE A 119 7.04 -20.85 -29.63
CA ILE A 119 5.85 -21.36 -28.94
C ILE A 119 6.01 -21.24 -27.43
N ASP A 120 5.19 -20.37 -26.83
CA ASP A 120 5.23 -20.05 -25.40
C ASP A 120 4.50 -21.09 -24.51
N ASN A 121 3.67 -21.93 -25.12
CA ASN A 121 2.89 -22.94 -24.41
C ASN A 121 3.58 -24.32 -24.52
N PRO A 122 4.04 -24.93 -23.41
CA PRO A 122 4.80 -26.18 -23.44
C PRO A 122 4.00 -27.37 -23.96
N LEU A 123 2.68 -27.42 -23.73
CA LEU A 123 1.81 -28.48 -24.25
C LEU A 123 1.63 -28.36 -25.77
N LEU A 124 1.46 -27.13 -26.25
CA LEU A 124 1.34 -26.87 -27.69
C LEU A 124 2.66 -27.15 -28.42
N LEU A 125 3.80 -26.76 -27.80
CA LEU A 125 5.13 -27.06 -28.30
C LEU A 125 5.33 -28.57 -28.46
N MET A 126 4.99 -29.37 -27.44
CA MET A 126 5.07 -30.83 -27.50
C MET A 126 4.18 -31.41 -28.61
N GLY A 127 2.96 -30.90 -28.75
CA GLY A 127 2.05 -31.31 -29.83
C GLY A 127 2.62 -31.02 -31.22
N CYS A 128 3.18 -29.82 -31.44
CA CYS A 128 3.80 -29.44 -32.71
C CYS A 128 5.02 -30.29 -33.05
N ILE A 129 5.92 -30.54 -32.08
CA ILE A 129 7.08 -31.43 -32.26
C ILE A 129 6.59 -32.83 -32.61
N GLY A 130 5.69 -33.39 -31.80
CA GLY A 130 5.21 -34.76 -31.97
C GLY A 130 4.56 -35.00 -33.34
N ILE A 131 3.68 -34.09 -33.78
CA ILE A 131 3.02 -34.19 -35.09
C ILE A 131 4.03 -34.10 -36.23
N GLY A 132 4.96 -33.13 -36.17
CA GLY A 132 5.95 -32.92 -37.23
C GLY A 132 6.97 -34.05 -37.35
N VAL A 133 7.53 -34.50 -36.22
CA VAL A 133 8.50 -35.60 -36.17
C VAL A 133 7.86 -36.90 -36.66
N PHE A 134 6.65 -37.20 -36.19
CA PHE A 134 5.92 -38.41 -36.61
C PHE A 134 5.63 -38.39 -38.12
N SER A 135 5.04 -37.30 -38.63
CA SER A 135 4.69 -37.19 -40.05
C SER A 135 5.91 -37.15 -40.97
N GLY A 136 6.98 -36.47 -40.57
CA GLY A 136 8.24 -36.40 -41.33
C GLY A 136 8.96 -37.74 -41.36
N GLY A 137 9.06 -38.41 -40.22
CA GLY A 137 9.64 -39.76 -40.13
C GLY A 137 8.83 -40.78 -40.95
N PHE A 138 7.50 -40.75 -40.85
CA PHE A 138 6.64 -41.64 -41.63
C PHE A 138 6.79 -41.42 -43.15
N ALA A 139 6.82 -40.16 -43.60
CA ALA A 139 7.04 -39.82 -45.00
C ALA A 139 8.44 -40.25 -45.50
N ALA A 140 9.46 -40.14 -44.65
CA ALA A 140 10.81 -40.57 -44.98
C ALA A 140 10.89 -42.10 -45.14
N VAL A 141 10.26 -42.86 -44.24
CA VAL A 141 10.19 -44.32 -44.32
C VAL A 141 9.48 -44.77 -45.59
N LEU A 142 8.32 -44.19 -45.92
CA LEU A 142 7.55 -44.55 -47.12
C LEU A 142 8.28 -44.24 -48.43
N SER A 143 9.08 -43.18 -48.46
CA SER A 143 9.79 -42.75 -49.67
C SER A 143 11.16 -43.39 -49.83
N SER A 144 11.66 -44.11 -48.83
CA SER A 144 13.02 -44.66 -48.84
C SER A 144 13.09 -45.95 -49.66
N PRO A 145 14.00 -46.04 -50.65
CA PRO A 145 14.13 -47.22 -51.51
C PRO A 145 14.82 -48.41 -50.82
N MET A 146 15.44 -48.20 -49.66
CA MET A 146 16.08 -49.24 -48.85
C MET A 146 15.60 -49.17 -47.39
N PRO A 147 15.57 -50.32 -46.67
CA PRO A 147 15.21 -50.33 -45.26
C PRO A 147 16.22 -49.51 -44.44
N ILE A 148 15.71 -48.59 -43.62
CA ILE A 148 16.52 -47.73 -42.74
C ILE A 148 17.08 -48.61 -41.61
N VAL A 149 18.40 -48.80 -41.59
CA VAL A 149 19.09 -49.54 -40.53
C VAL A 149 19.66 -48.55 -39.51
N LEU A 150 19.19 -48.62 -38.27
CA LEU A 150 19.69 -47.80 -37.16
C LEU A 150 20.93 -48.43 -36.56
N SER A 151 22.07 -47.74 -36.65
CA SER A 151 23.30 -48.14 -35.96
C SER A 151 23.16 -47.94 -34.44
N ALA A 152 24.11 -48.48 -33.67
CA ALA A 152 24.15 -48.26 -32.22
C ALA A 152 24.36 -46.77 -31.87
N GLU A 153 25.10 -46.03 -32.71
CA GLU A 153 25.34 -44.59 -32.58
C GLU A 153 24.06 -43.78 -32.83
N ASP A 154 23.28 -44.15 -33.87
CA ASP A 154 22.00 -43.50 -34.17
C ASP A 154 21.00 -43.67 -33.03
N LYS A 155 20.97 -44.85 -32.40
CA LYS A 155 20.10 -45.12 -31.24
C LYS A 155 20.49 -44.27 -30.03
N ALA A 156 21.78 -44.05 -29.79
CA ALA A 156 22.26 -43.20 -28.71
C ALA A 156 21.93 -41.72 -28.96
N ASN A 157 22.13 -41.25 -30.19
CA ASN A 157 21.79 -39.89 -30.62
C ASN A 157 20.28 -39.61 -30.55
N LEU A 158 19.45 -40.58 -30.98
CA LEU A 158 18.00 -40.48 -30.91
C LEU A 158 17.49 -40.48 -29.45
N ALA A 159 18.16 -41.19 -28.54
CA ALA A 159 17.84 -41.19 -27.11
C ALA A 159 18.12 -39.83 -26.42
N LEU A 160 18.90 -38.95 -27.05
CA LEU A 160 19.16 -37.59 -26.55
C LEU A 160 18.01 -36.62 -26.87
N LEU A 161 17.23 -36.86 -27.94
CA LEU A 161 16.17 -35.95 -28.37
C LEU A 161 15.08 -35.72 -27.30
N PRO A 162 14.59 -36.74 -26.55
CA PRO A 162 13.67 -36.52 -25.44
C PRO A 162 14.23 -35.60 -24.35
N VAL A 163 15.53 -35.69 -24.06
CA VAL A 163 16.22 -34.82 -23.08
C VAL A 163 16.22 -33.37 -23.58
N VAL A 164 16.55 -33.16 -24.86
CA VAL A 164 16.51 -31.83 -25.49
C VAL A 164 15.11 -31.25 -25.44
N VAL A 165 14.07 -32.03 -25.76
CA VAL A 165 12.66 -31.57 -25.66
C VAL A 165 12.30 -31.16 -24.23
N LEU A 166 12.71 -31.94 -23.22
CA LEU A 166 12.48 -31.60 -21.81
C LEU A 166 13.22 -30.32 -21.41
N CYS A 167 14.47 -30.14 -21.81
CA CYS A 167 15.23 -28.91 -21.58
C CYS A 167 14.59 -27.70 -22.26
N SER A 168 14.16 -27.84 -23.51
CA SER A 168 13.47 -26.79 -24.25
C SER A 168 12.11 -26.43 -23.64
N MET A 169 11.39 -27.40 -23.05
CA MET A 169 10.17 -27.13 -22.27
C MET A 169 10.47 -26.34 -21.00
N ALA A 170 11.50 -26.73 -20.24
CA ALA A 170 11.92 -25.99 -19.05
C ALA A 170 12.33 -24.55 -19.39
N PHE A 171 13.05 -24.37 -20.49
CA PHE A 171 13.45 -23.07 -21.00
C PHE A 171 12.27 -22.21 -21.46
N SER A 172 11.33 -22.77 -22.24
CA SER A 172 10.11 -22.07 -22.66
C SER A 172 9.25 -21.65 -21.46
N HIS A 173 9.12 -22.53 -20.44
CA HIS A 173 8.44 -22.20 -19.19
C HIS A 173 9.14 -21.06 -18.41
N ALA A 174 10.48 -21.06 -18.36
CA ALA A 174 11.25 -20.00 -17.71
C ALA A 174 11.09 -18.64 -18.41
N ILE A 175 11.16 -18.60 -19.74
CA ILE A 175 10.95 -17.37 -20.53
C ILE A 175 9.51 -16.84 -20.35
N SER A 176 8.53 -17.74 -20.35
CA SER A 176 7.12 -17.36 -20.13
C SER A 176 6.92 -16.70 -18.76
N LYS A 177 7.46 -17.30 -17.69
CA LYS A 177 7.44 -16.70 -16.34
C LYS A 177 8.22 -15.38 -16.26
N GLY A 178 9.36 -15.28 -16.93
CA GLY A 178 10.16 -14.04 -16.99
C GLY A 178 9.37 -12.87 -17.59
N ARG A 179 8.60 -13.12 -18.66
CA ARG A 179 7.73 -12.09 -19.27
C ARG A 179 6.62 -11.62 -18.34
N ILE A 180 5.94 -12.55 -17.65
CA ILE A 180 4.91 -12.19 -16.65
C ILE A 180 5.51 -11.31 -15.54
N PHE A 181 6.73 -11.61 -15.10
CA PHE A 181 7.43 -10.79 -14.11
C PHE A 181 7.74 -9.38 -14.61
N VAL A 182 8.17 -9.24 -15.87
CA VAL A 182 8.41 -7.93 -16.50
C VAL A 182 7.11 -7.12 -16.65
N GLU A 183 6.01 -7.75 -17.08
CA GLU A 183 4.69 -7.10 -17.14
C GLU A 183 4.23 -6.62 -15.76
N LYS A 184 4.40 -7.45 -14.72
CA LYS A 184 4.11 -7.08 -13.33
C LYS A 184 4.95 -5.88 -12.86
N ASN A 185 6.25 -5.86 -13.18
CA ASN A 185 7.13 -4.74 -12.83
C ASN A 185 6.76 -3.45 -13.57
N ARG A 186 6.35 -3.55 -14.84
CA ARG A 186 5.90 -2.39 -15.61
C ARG A 186 4.61 -1.81 -15.02
N ALA A 187 3.70 -2.66 -14.57
CA ALA A 187 2.50 -2.24 -13.85
C ALA A 187 2.84 -1.53 -12.53
N LEU A 188 3.78 -2.08 -11.74
CA LEU A 188 4.28 -1.44 -10.51
C LEU A 188 4.91 -0.07 -10.78
N GLN A 189 5.64 0.09 -11.88
CA GLN A 189 6.20 1.39 -12.29
C GLN A 189 5.12 2.40 -12.70
N ALA A 190 4.11 1.96 -13.47
CA ALA A 190 2.98 2.82 -13.81
C ALA A 190 2.19 3.25 -12.56
N LEU A 191 2.06 2.36 -11.59
CA LEU A 191 1.46 2.64 -10.28
C LEU A 191 2.25 3.67 -9.48
N ALA A 192 3.57 3.51 -9.37
CA ALA A 192 4.40 4.49 -8.68
C ALA A 192 4.26 5.89 -9.32
N GLY A 193 4.17 5.95 -10.66
CA GLY A 193 3.87 7.18 -11.39
C GLY A 193 2.49 7.77 -11.07
N SER A 194 1.45 6.93 -11.01
CA SER A 194 0.08 7.35 -10.66
C SER A 194 0.01 7.86 -9.21
N ILE A 195 0.59 7.14 -8.26
CA ILE A 195 0.64 7.55 -6.84
C ILE A 195 1.38 8.88 -6.71
N ALA A 196 2.52 9.05 -7.40
CA ALA A 196 3.26 10.30 -7.38
C ALA A 196 2.42 11.47 -7.95
N HIS A 197 1.68 11.25 -9.03
CA HIS A 197 0.80 12.26 -9.62
C HIS A 197 -0.39 12.59 -8.70
N GLU A 198 -1.00 11.58 -8.09
CA GLU A 198 -2.10 11.74 -7.12
C GLU A 198 -1.62 12.37 -5.81
N MET A 199 -0.34 12.25 -5.45
CA MET A 199 0.28 12.90 -4.30
C MET A 199 0.65 14.35 -4.51
N ARG A 200 1.05 14.72 -5.73
CA ARG A 200 1.39 16.11 -6.06
C ARG A 200 0.21 17.06 -5.87
N ASN A 201 -1.02 16.59 -6.13
CA ASN A 201 -2.23 17.39 -6.06
C ASN A 201 -2.58 17.85 -4.62
N PRO A 202 -2.74 16.97 -3.61
CA PRO A 202 -3.01 17.37 -2.23
C PRO A 202 -1.83 18.14 -1.62
N LEU A 203 -0.57 17.83 -1.97
CA LEU A 203 0.59 18.59 -1.50
C LEU A 203 0.60 20.03 -2.04
N SER A 204 0.22 20.22 -3.32
CA SER A 204 0.12 21.56 -3.91
C SER A 204 -1.02 22.36 -3.25
N GLN A 205 -2.15 21.71 -2.97
CA GLN A 205 -3.26 22.32 -2.22
C GLN A 205 -2.86 22.69 -0.79
N LEU A 206 -2.12 21.81 -0.10
CA LEU A 206 -1.59 22.08 1.23
C LEU A 206 -0.70 23.31 1.23
N ARG A 207 0.24 23.40 0.28
CA ARG A 207 1.13 24.57 0.15
C ARG A 207 0.31 25.85 -0.01
N HIS A 208 -0.68 25.85 -0.91
CA HIS A 208 -1.57 27.02 -1.07
C HIS A 208 -2.33 27.40 0.20
N VAL A 209 -2.74 26.42 1.01
CA VAL A 209 -3.38 26.68 2.31
C VAL A 209 -2.38 27.30 3.29
N LEU A 210 -1.15 26.80 3.34
CA LEU A 210 -0.09 27.34 4.19
C LEU A 210 0.25 28.78 3.79
N ASP A 211 0.36 29.08 2.50
CA ASP A 211 0.58 30.45 1.98
C ASP A 211 -0.53 31.40 2.46
N ARG A 212 -1.80 30.97 2.41
CA ARG A 212 -2.95 31.77 2.90
C ARG A 212 -2.95 31.96 4.41
N VAL A 213 -2.51 30.95 5.15
CA VAL A 213 -2.36 31.04 6.61
C VAL A 213 -1.26 32.05 6.95
N GLU A 214 -0.13 32.02 6.24
CA GLU A 214 0.96 32.97 6.38
C GLU A 214 0.50 34.41 6.08
N GLU A 215 -0.25 34.62 4.99
CA GLU A 215 -0.83 35.94 4.66
C GLU A 215 -1.83 36.46 5.71
N ALA A 216 -2.58 35.56 6.36
CA ALA A 216 -3.58 35.92 7.36
C ALA A 216 -3.02 36.08 8.77
N LEU A 217 -1.77 35.68 9.01
CA LEU A 217 -1.09 35.83 10.30
C LEU A 217 -0.63 37.29 10.47
N PRO A 218 -0.87 37.92 11.64
CA PRO A 218 -0.41 39.27 11.89
C PRO A 218 1.13 39.33 11.92
N ALA A 219 1.70 40.37 11.31
CA ALA A 219 3.13 40.65 11.39
C ALA A 219 3.53 40.91 12.86
N VAL A 220 4.68 40.37 13.29
CA VAL A 220 5.23 40.66 14.61
C VAL A 220 5.79 42.09 14.60
N THR A 221 4.99 43.07 15.01
CA THR A 221 5.45 44.45 15.22
C THR A 221 5.67 44.74 16.70
N GLU A 222 6.91 45.09 17.01
CA GLU A 222 7.50 45.58 18.27
C GLU A 222 7.33 44.75 19.57
N PRO A 223 8.39 44.66 20.39
CA PRO A 223 8.36 43.91 21.65
C PRO A 223 7.55 44.68 22.71
N GLY A 224 6.24 44.40 22.81
CA GLY A 224 5.42 44.96 23.89
C GLY A 224 3.93 44.67 23.83
N GLU A 225 3.35 44.50 22.64
CA GLU A 225 1.92 44.18 22.48
C GLU A 225 1.75 42.81 21.82
N ALA A 226 1.13 41.86 22.53
CA ALA A 226 0.74 40.59 21.92
C ALA A 226 -0.33 40.87 20.84
N PRO A 227 -0.08 40.54 19.56
CA PRO A 227 -1.05 40.80 18.51
C PRO A 227 -2.35 40.05 18.83
N THR A 228 -3.44 40.81 19.01
CA THR A 228 -4.75 40.24 19.32
C THR A 228 -5.42 39.81 18.02
N LEU A 229 -5.53 38.49 17.82
CA LEU A 229 -6.30 37.91 16.73
C LEU A 229 -7.78 38.28 16.90
N THR A 230 -8.32 39.09 15.98
CA THR A 230 -9.76 39.37 15.99
C THR A 230 -10.55 38.08 15.70
N GLN A 231 -11.80 38.01 16.20
CA GLN A 231 -12.66 36.84 16.00
C GLN A 231 -12.89 36.53 14.50
N GLY A 232 -12.89 37.55 13.64
CA GLY A 232 -12.96 37.42 12.18
C GLY A 232 -11.71 36.79 11.57
N THR A 233 -10.51 37.29 11.89
CA THR A 233 -9.24 36.74 11.40
C THR A 233 -9.01 35.32 11.89
N ALA A 234 -9.34 35.04 13.16
CA ALA A 234 -9.28 33.68 13.71
C ALA A 234 -10.18 32.72 12.91
N SER A 235 -11.42 33.13 12.60
CA SER A 235 -12.36 32.30 11.84
C SER A 235 -11.89 32.04 10.41
N LEU A 236 -11.25 33.02 9.76
CA LEU A 236 -10.61 32.84 8.45
C LEU A 236 -9.44 31.85 8.49
N LEU A 237 -8.55 31.98 9.47
CA LEU A 237 -7.44 31.04 9.68
C LEU A 237 -7.95 29.61 9.90
N TYR A 238 -8.98 29.43 10.72
CA TYR A 238 -9.59 28.11 10.92
C TYR A 238 -10.17 27.54 9.63
N ASN A 239 -10.82 28.35 8.79
CA ASN A 239 -11.33 27.89 7.50
C ASN A 239 -10.20 27.43 6.57
N HIS A 240 -9.09 28.16 6.53
CA HIS A 240 -7.92 27.75 5.75
C HIS A 240 -7.31 26.45 6.28
N VAL A 241 -7.09 26.33 7.59
CA VAL A 241 -6.58 25.11 8.21
C VAL A 241 -7.50 23.90 7.94
N ALA A 242 -8.82 24.08 8.08
CA ALA A 242 -9.80 23.03 7.76
C ALA A 242 -9.68 22.60 6.29
N GLN A 243 -9.53 23.54 5.36
CA GLN A 243 -9.32 23.26 3.94
C GLN A 243 -8.01 22.47 3.68
N GLY A 244 -6.95 22.77 4.41
CA GLY A 244 -5.69 22.02 4.36
C GLY A 244 -5.85 20.59 4.86
N GLN A 245 -6.52 20.40 5.99
CA GLN A 245 -6.82 19.08 6.55
C GLN A 245 -7.66 18.23 5.58
N LEU A 246 -8.69 18.82 4.98
CA LEU A 246 -9.50 18.18 3.94
C LEU A 246 -8.65 17.70 2.76
N SER A 247 -7.69 18.52 2.31
CA SER A 247 -6.81 18.18 1.19
C SER A 247 -5.91 16.99 1.53
N ILE A 248 -5.38 16.93 2.76
CA ILE A 248 -4.59 15.79 3.25
C ILE A 248 -5.43 14.52 3.31
N GLU A 249 -6.61 14.57 3.95
CA GLU A 249 -7.50 13.42 4.09
C GLU A 249 -7.89 12.82 2.74
N ARG A 250 -8.19 13.69 1.75
CA ARG A 250 -8.44 13.28 0.37
C ARG A 250 -7.24 12.57 -0.24
N GLY A 251 -6.05 13.14 -0.08
CA GLY A 251 -4.80 12.54 -0.55
C GLY A 251 -4.55 11.15 0.05
N LEU A 252 -4.62 11.02 1.37
CA LEU A 252 -4.42 9.75 2.08
C LEU A 252 -5.43 8.68 1.65
N ARG A 253 -6.70 9.07 1.44
CA ARG A 253 -7.74 8.17 0.97
C ARG A 253 -7.47 7.64 -0.44
N ILE A 254 -7.00 8.51 -1.34
CA ILE A 254 -6.60 8.12 -2.69
C ILE A 254 -5.40 7.16 -2.63
N ILE A 255 -4.39 7.42 -1.80
CA ILE A 255 -3.26 6.48 -1.60
C ILE A 255 -3.77 5.12 -1.12
N ALA A 256 -4.61 5.10 -0.08
CA ALA A 256 -5.12 3.87 0.51
C ALA A 256 -5.89 3.04 -0.53
N MET A 257 -6.76 3.70 -1.30
CA MET A 257 -7.50 3.07 -2.40
C MET A 257 -6.55 2.50 -3.46
N THR A 258 -5.55 3.28 -3.90
CA THR A 258 -4.57 2.85 -4.91
C THR A 258 -3.68 1.71 -4.39
N LEU A 259 -3.28 1.71 -3.12
CA LEU A 259 -2.53 0.61 -2.51
C LEU A 259 -3.37 -0.67 -2.40
N ASP A 260 -4.65 -0.56 -2.05
CA ASP A 260 -5.56 -1.70 -1.94
C ASP A 260 -5.92 -2.33 -3.29
N GLU A 261 -5.99 -1.52 -4.35
CA GLU A 261 -6.10 -2.00 -5.73
C GLU A 261 -4.93 -2.92 -6.10
N VAL A 262 -3.72 -2.60 -5.64
CA VAL A 262 -2.47 -3.27 -5.99
C VAL A 262 -2.15 -4.45 -5.10
N SER A 263 -2.44 -4.33 -3.80
CA SER A 263 -2.00 -5.30 -2.79
C SER A 263 -2.52 -6.71 -3.05
N ALA A 264 -3.59 -6.84 -3.85
CA ALA A 264 -4.27 -8.10 -4.17
C ALA A 264 -4.59 -8.95 -2.93
N LYS A 265 -4.56 -8.35 -1.72
CA LYS A 265 -4.83 -9.04 -0.46
C LYS A 265 -6.21 -9.69 -0.54
N SER A 266 -6.33 -10.91 -0.03
CA SER A 266 -7.62 -11.57 0.11
C SER A 266 -8.43 -10.81 1.16
N ILE A 267 -9.56 -10.24 0.75
CA ILE A 267 -10.52 -9.65 1.67
C ILE A 267 -11.06 -10.81 2.52
N ARG A 268 -10.77 -10.79 3.82
CA ARG A 268 -11.09 -11.93 4.69
C ARG A 268 -12.60 -11.93 4.94
N ALA A 269 -13.23 -13.10 4.78
CA ALA A 269 -14.67 -13.26 4.98
C ALA A 269 -15.07 -13.39 6.47
N ASP A 270 -14.08 -13.52 7.37
CA ASP A 270 -14.27 -13.74 8.81
C ASP A 270 -14.56 -12.45 9.60
N SER A 271 -14.36 -11.27 9.02
CA SER A 271 -14.60 -9.96 9.65
C SER A 271 -15.82 -9.19 9.11
N LEU A 272 -16.67 -9.83 8.29
CA LEU A 272 -17.81 -9.14 7.66
C LEU A 272 -18.91 -8.81 8.69
N GLY A 273 -19.25 -7.52 8.79
CA GLY A 273 -20.36 -7.00 9.59
C GLY A 273 -21.67 -6.94 8.80
N TYR A 274 -22.76 -6.60 9.49
CA TYR A 274 -24.04 -6.30 8.84
C TYR A 274 -24.14 -4.80 8.58
N LEU A 275 -24.33 -4.42 7.33
CA LEU A 275 -24.37 -3.03 6.89
C LEU A 275 -25.70 -2.72 6.20
N HIS A 276 -26.26 -1.56 6.49
CA HIS A 276 -27.39 -1.01 5.74
C HIS A 276 -26.90 -0.33 4.47
N ALA A 277 -27.38 -0.77 3.31
CA ALA A 277 -26.94 -0.28 2.01
C ALA A 277 -27.17 1.23 1.84
N ALA A 278 -28.33 1.75 2.27
CA ALA A 278 -28.63 3.18 2.16
C ALA A 278 -27.70 4.04 3.02
N ALA A 279 -27.44 3.63 4.26
CA ALA A 279 -26.57 4.36 5.18
C ALA A 279 -25.11 4.31 4.70
N ALA A 280 -24.62 3.14 4.32
CA ALA A 280 -23.25 2.97 3.84
C ALA A 280 -23.02 3.72 2.51
N THR A 281 -24.00 3.73 1.60
CA THR A 281 -23.92 4.51 0.33
C THR A 281 -23.90 6.00 0.60
N ARG A 282 -24.72 6.48 1.56
CA ARG A 282 -24.72 7.89 1.96
C ARG A 282 -23.39 8.29 2.58
N LYS A 283 -22.87 7.48 3.49
CA LYS A 283 -21.54 7.66 4.08
C LYS A 283 -20.46 7.72 3.01
N ALA A 284 -20.50 6.84 2.01
CA ALA A 284 -19.57 6.90 0.89
C ALA A 284 -19.65 8.25 0.14
N LEU A 285 -20.85 8.76 -0.13
CA LEU A 285 -20.99 10.08 -0.76
C LEU A 285 -20.50 11.22 0.14
N ASP A 286 -20.79 11.19 1.43
CA ASP A 286 -20.40 12.25 2.35
C ASP A 286 -18.89 12.31 2.56
N GLU A 287 -18.24 11.15 2.51
CA GLU A 287 -16.79 11.08 2.66
C GLU A 287 -16.01 11.08 1.32
N TYR A 288 -16.69 11.00 0.18
CA TYR A 288 -16.02 11.09 -1.11
C TYR A 288 -15.44 12.50 -1.31
N GLY A 289 -14.17 12.55 -1.69
CA GLY A 289 -13.41 13.78 -1.84
C GLY A 289 -13.67 14.53 -3.16
N PHE A 290 -14.89 15.04 -3.38
CA PHE A 290 -15.24 15.79 -4.60
C PHE A 290 -14.30 16.98 -4.84
N GLU A 291 -13.94 17.21 -6.11
CA GLU A 291 -13.05 18.31 -6.49
C GLU A 291 -13.70 19.68 -6.23
N SER A 292 -15.02 19.77 -6.36
CA SER A 292 -15.79 21.01 -6.13
C SER A 292 -17.25 20.75 -5.74
N ASP A 293 -17.90 21.75 -5.14
CA ASP A 293 -19.35 21.70 -4.86
C ASP A 293 -20.18 21.51 -6.14
N LYS A 294 -19.71 22.07 -7.27
CA LYS A 294 -20.34 21.87 -8.58
C LYS A 294 -20.32 20.41 -9.02
N GLU A 295 -19.24 19.70 -8.73
CA GLU A 295 -19.14 18.26 -9.00
C GLU A 295 -20.09 17.47 -8.07
N ARG A 296 -20.10 17.80 -6.77
CA ARG A 296 -21.03 17.20 -5.79
C ARG A 296 -22.50 17.37 -6.18
N LEU A 297 -22.88 18.51 -6.76
CA LEU A 297 -24.24 18.79 -7.22
C LEU A 297 -24.69 17.93 -8.41
N LYS A 298 -23.74 17.33 -9.16
CA LYS A 298 -24.08 16.38 -10.24
C LYS A 298 -24.43 14.99 -9.72
N VAL A 299 -24.22 14.72 -8.43
CA VAL A 299 -24.35 13.39 -7.83
C VAL A 299 -25.59 13.29 -6.96
N ASN A 300 -26.48 12.36 -7.31
CA ASN A 300 -27.74 12.11 -6.63
C ASN A 300 -27.77 10.72 -5.99
N LEU A 301 -28.39 10.60 -4.82
CA LEU A 301 -28.68 9.34 -4.15
C LEU A 301 -30.19 9.11 -4.09
N VAL A 302 -30.65 8.00 -4.64
CA VAL A 302 -32.05 7.57 -4.61
C VAL A 302 -32.15 6.27 -3.83
N VAL A 303 -32.87 6.29 -2.71
CA VAL A 303 -33.15 5.09 -1.92
C VAL A 303 -34.59 4.67 -2.17
N LYS A 304 -34.79 3.58 -2.92
CA LYS A 304 -36.12 3.01 -3.14
C LYS A 304 -36.52 2.11 -1.98
N GLN A 305 -35.63 1.18 -1.65
CA GLN A 305 -35.81 0.24 -0.54
C GLN A 305 -34.43 -0.08 0.04
N ASP A 306 -34.24 0.25 1.31
CA ASP A 306 -33.02 -0.11 2.04
C ASP A 306 -32.98 -1.61 2.34
N PHE A 307 -31.77 -2.16 2.47
CA PHE A 307 -31.53 -3.56 2.79
C PHE A 307 -30.22 -3.74 3.55
N VAL A 308 -30.12 -4.86 4.25
CA VAL A 308 -28.92 -5.24 4.99
C VAL A 308 -28.13 -6.27 4.20
N PHE A 309 -26.81 -6.10 4.13
CA PHE A 309 -25.90 -7.08 3.54
C PHE A 309 -24.73 -7.35 4.47
N ARG A 310 -24.04 -8.47 4.24
CA ARG A 310 -22.80 -8.81 4.95
C ARG A 310 -21.61 -8.24 4.20
N GLY A 311 -20.88 -7.33 4.84
CA GLY A 311 -19.83 -6.57 4.19
C GLY A 311 -18.81 -6.00 5.17
N ASP A 312 -17.66 -5.63 4.62
CA ASP A 312 -16.71 -4.75 5.29
C ASP A 312 -16.98 -3.32 4.79
N GLU A 313 -17.13 -2.38 5.72
CA GLU A 313 -17.54 -1.02 5.40
C GLU A 313 -16.48 -0.30 4.57
N THR A 314 -15.21 -0.41 4.94
CA THR A 314 -14.10 0.25 4.23
C THR A 314 -13.99 -0.27 2.81
N VAL A 315 -14.05 -1.58 2.62
CA VAL A 315 -14.02 -2.21 1.29
C VAL A 315 -15.23 -1.78 0.44
N TYR A 316 -16.41 -1.66 1.06
CA TYR A 316 -17.61 -1.20 0.37
C TYR A 316 -17.51 0.27 -0.06
N LEU A 317 -17.06 1.14 0.83
CA LEU A 317 -16.80 2.56 0.52
C LEU A 317 -15.81 2.70 -0.63
N PHE A 318 -14.69 1.97 -0.60
CA PHE A 318 -13.68 2.00 -1.67
C PHE A 318 -14.21 1.45 -3.00
N THR A 319 -15.10 0.47 -2.96
CA THR A 319 -15.81 -0.02 -4.15
C THR A 319 -16.63 1.10 -4.78
N LEU A 320 -17.38 1.86 -3.98
CA LEU A 320 -18.15 2.99 -4.47
C LEU A 320 -17.26 4.15 -4.93
N PHE A 321 -16.17 4.47 -4.23
CA PHE A 321 -15.24 5.53 -4.63
C PHE A 321 -14.66 5.26 -6.01
N ASN A 322 -14.31 4.01 -6.30
CA ASN A 322 -13.84 3.61 -7.62
C ASN A 322 -14.88 3.83 -8.72
N LEU A 323 -16.14 3.48 -8.47
CA LEU A 323 -17.22 3.68 -9.43
C LEU A 323 -17.56 5.18 -9.61
N ILE A 324 -17.59 5.94 -8.52
CA ILE A 324 -17.83 7.39 -8.54
C ILE A 324 -16.71 8.10 -9.29
N LYS A 325 -15.45 7.79 -8.98
CA LYS A 325 -14.27 8.37 -9.66
C LYS A 325 -14.32 8.10 -11.17
N ASN A 326 -14.59 6.86 -11.57
CA ASN A 326 -14.70 6.51 -12.99
C ASN A 326 -15.84 7.27 -13.69
N ALA A 327 -17.01 7.33 -13.07
CA ALA A 327 -18.15 8.06 -13.61
C ALA A 327 -17.85 9.56 -13.77
N LEU A 328 -17.37 10.22 -12.70
CA LEU A 328 -17.03 11.64 -12.69
C LEU A 328 -15.97 12.01 -13.73
N TYR A 329 -14.93 11.17 -13.85
CA TYR A 329 -13.89 11.33 -14.85
C TYR A 329 -14.46 11.36 -16.28
N HIS A 330 -15.36 10.43 -16.62
CA HIS A 330 -15.92 10.33 -17.96
C HIS A 330 -17.01 11.38 -18.25
N ILE A 331 -17.74 11.85 -17.24
CA ILE A 331 -18.73 12.93 -17.41
C ILE A 331 -18.12 14.34 -17.33
N ALA A 332 -16.85 14.49 -16.96
CA ALA A 332 -16.19 15.79 -16.84
C ALA A 332 -16.29 16.63 -18.13
N ALA A 333 -16.20 15.98 -19.30
CA ALA A 333 -16.34 16.62 -20.61
C ALA A 333 -17.81 16.94 -21.00
N TYR A 334 -18.79 16.51 -20.22
CA TYR A 334 -20.23 16.60 -20.51
C TYR A 334 -20.94 17.43 -19.43
N PRO A 335 -21.17 18.74 -19.64
CA PRO A 335 -21.68 19.65 -18.61
C PRO A 335 -23.02 19.25 -18.00
N GLN A 336 -23.92 18.69 -18.82
CA GLN A 336 -25.27 18.25 -18.43
C GLN A 336 -25.32 16.83 -17.87
N ALA A 337 -24.20 16.09 -17.91
CA ALA A 337 -24.19 14.73 -17.45
C ALA A 337 -24.23 14.67 -15.92
N THR A 338 -24.99 13.70 -15.40
CA THR A 338 -25.21 13.50 -13.98
C THR A 338 -24.87 12.06 -13.59
N LEU A 339 -24.65 11.86 -12.30
CA LEU A 339 -24.38 10.57 -11.69
C LEU A 339 -25.47 10.27 -10.67
N THR A 340 -26.11 9.12 -10.77
CA THR A 340 -27.16 8.68 -9.84
C THR A 340 -26.79 7.35 -9.22
N LEU A 341 -26.75 7.29 -7.89
CA LEU A 341 -26.64 6.07 -7.12
C LEU A 341 -28.04 5.65 -6.67
N THR A 342 -28.44 4.41 -6.97
CA THR A 342 -29.76 3.88 -6.60
C THR A 342 -29.61 2.68 -5.68
N VAL A 343 -30.24 2.72 -4.51
CA VAL A 343 -30.32 1.59 -3.56
C VAL A 343 -31.70 0.94 -3.66
N ASP A 344 -31.74 -0.35 -3.96
CA ASP A 344 -32.97 -1.11 -4.22
C ASP A 344 -32.83 -2.58 -3.82
N ARG A 345 -33.64 -3.06 -2.86
CA ARG A 345 -33.81 -4.45 -2.38
C ARG A 345 -32.56 -5.29 -2.07
N ASP A 346 -31.76 -5.58 -3.07
CA ASP A 346 -30.55 -6.41 -3.02
C ASP A 346 -29.43 -5.86 -3.92
N THR A 347 -29.62 -4.64 -4.44
CA THR A 347 -28.74 -4.02 -5.41
C THR A 347 -28.42 -2.56 -5.08
N VAL A 348 -27.22 -2.16 -5.49
CA VAL A 348 -26.81 -0.76 -5.54
C VAL A 348 -26.32 -0.48 -6.95
N SER A 349 -27.00 0.40 -7.68
CA SER A 349 -26.59 0.81 -9.03
C SER A 349 -25.91 2.17 -9.03
N VAL A 350 -24.89 2.33 -9.86
CA VAL A 350 -24.15 3.58 -10.08
C VAL A 350 -24.26 3.89 -11.56
N ARG A 351 -25.09 4.87 -11.91
CA ARG A 351 -25.41 5.22 -13.29
C ARG A 351 -24.97 6.63 -13.64
N ASP A 352 -24.12 6.76 -14.65
CA ASP A 352 -23.79 8.03 -15.27
C ASP A 352 -24.50 8.22 -16.62
N THR A 353 -24.73 9.48 -17.00
CA THR A 353 -25.28 9.85 -18.31
C THR A 353 -24.17 10.38 -19.24
N GLY A 354 -22.98 9.77 -19.16
CA GLY A 354 -21.80 10.15 -19.91
C GLY A 354 -21.73 9.52 -21.30
N PRO A 355 -20.51 9.40 -21.87
CA PRO A 355 -20.31 8.93 -23.25
C PRO A 355 -20.63 7.44 -23.46
N GLY A 356 -20.90 6.68 -22.40
CA GLY A 356 -21.05 5.23 -22.49
C GLY A 356 -19.76 4.50 -22.88
N VAL A 357 -19.82 3.18 -22.85
CA VAL A 357 -18.71 2.26 -23.12
C VAL A 357 -19.06 1.42 -24.34
N ALA A 358 -18.11 1.27 -25.27
CA ALA A 358 -18.32 0.46 -26.46
C ALA A 358 -18.53 -1.03 -26.08
N PRO A 359 -19.42 -1.78 -26.77
CA PRO A 359 -19.76 -3.17 -26.43
C PRO A 359 -18.55 -4.11 -26.35
N GLU A 360 -17.53 -3.83 -27.18
CA GLU A 360 -16.26 -4.57 -27.25
C GLU A 360 -15.43 -4.44 -25.97
N ILE A 361 -15.57 -3.32 -25.25
CA ILE A 361 -14.82 -3.01 -24.02
C ILE A 361 -15.57 -3.56 -22.79
N VAL A 362 -16.90 -3.54 -22.80
CA VAL A 362 -17.75 -4.00 -21.68
C VAL A 362 -17.41 -5.41 -21.23
N GLN A 363 -17.09 -6.32 -22.17
CA GLN A 363 -16.76 -7.72 -21.88
C GLN A 363 -15.46 -7.89 -21.09
N HIS A 364 -14.53 -6.94 -21.22
CA HIS A 364 -13.19 -7.01 -20.64
C HIS A 364 -12.96 -5.96 -19.55
N LEU A 365 -14.02 -5.29 -19.12
CA LEU A 365 -13.95 -4.11 -18.26
C LEU A 365 -13.46 -4.41 -16.84
N PHE A 366 -13.63 -5.65 -16.37
CA PHE A 366 -13.14 -6.11 -15.08
C PHE A 366 -11.79 -6.84 -15.14
N GLU A 367 -11.17 -6.93 -16.32
CA GLU A 367 -9.85 -7.56 -16.45
C GLU A 367 -8.76 -6.61 -15.92
N PRO A 368 -7.81 -7.11 -15.10
CA PRO A 368 -6.72 -6.30 -14.58
C PRO A 368 -5.87 -5.70 -15.71
N PHE A 369 -5.44 -4.45 -15.55
CA PHE A 369 -4.50 -3.75 -16.43
C PHE A 369 -5.01 -3.43 -17.85
N ARG A 370 -6.31 -3.55 -18.12
CA ARG A 370 -6.90 -3.08 -19.38
C ARG A 370 -7.40 -1.65 -19.24
N THR A 371 -6.91 -0.75 -20.11
CA THR A 371 -7.40 0.64 -20.22
C THR A 371 -7.89 0.93 -21.64
N ALA A 372 -9.06 1.57 -21.74
CA ALA A 372 -9.59 2.04 -23.02
C ALA A 372 -9.01 3.43 -23.33
N GLY A 373 -7.85 3.46 -24.01
CA GLY A 373 -7.36 4.67 -24.67
C GLY A 373 -6.63 5.71 -23.80
N ASN A 374 -6.43 5.47 -22.50
CA ASN A 374 -5.68 6.37 -21.62
C ASN A 374 -4.45 5.70 -21.02
N SER A 375 -3.30 6.36 -21.17
CA SER A 375 -2.00 5.98 -20.63
C SER A 375 -1.82 6.35 -19.14
N GLY A 376 -2.80 6.98 -18.50
CA GLY A 376 -2.72 7.48 -17.12
C GLY A 376 -3.50 6.70 -16.05
N GLY A 377 -4.33 5.72 -16.42
CA GLY A 377 -5.11 4.90 -15.47
C GLY A 377 -4.42 3.57 -15.14
N THR A 378 -4.52 3.10 -13.89
CA THR A 378 -3.93 1.82 -13.45
C THR A 378 -4.61 0.60 -14.08
N GLY A 379 -5.89 0.74 -14.47
CA GLY A 379 -6.71 -0.38 -14.95
C GLY A 379 -7.02 -1.41 -13.86
N LEU A 380 -6.90 -1.03 -12.57
CA LEU A 380 -7.09 -1.94 -11.42
C LEU A 380 -8.38 -1.69 -10.64
N GLY A 381 -8.91 -0.46 -10.63
CA GLY A 381 -10.10 -0.10 -9.83
C GLY A 381 -11.32 -0.99 -10.05
N LEU A 382 -11.68 -1.28 -11.31
CA LEU A 382 -12.84 -2.14 -11.61
C LEU A 382 -12.58 -3.62 -11.26
N ALA A 383 -11.34 -4.09 -11.43
CA ALA A 383 -10.94 -5.42 -10.97
C ALA A 383 -11.01 -5.53 -9.43
N TYR A 384 -10.68 -4.45 -8.71
CA TYR A 384 -10.90 -4.35 -7.26
C TYR A 384 -12.39 -4.43 -6.90
N CYS A 385 -13.26 -3.67 -7.57
CA CYS A 385 -14.72 -3.74 -7.34
C CYS A 385 -15.25 -5.18 -7.52
N GLN A 386 -14.76 -5.91 -8.54
CA GLN A 386 -15.17 -7.29 -8.75
C GLN A 386 -14.68 -8.23 -7.64
N ARG A 387 -13.44 -8.06 -7.15
CA ARG A 387 -12.91 -8.82 -6.01
C ARG A 387 -13.69 -8.55 -4.73
N ALA A 388 -13.99 -7.28 -4.45
CA ALA A 388 -14.76 -6.86 -3.29
C ALA A 388 -16.16 -7.48 -3.29
N MET A 389 -16.88 -7.39 -4.40
CA MET A 389 -18.22 -7.98 -4.51
C MET A 389 -18.20 -9.51 -4.35
N ARG A 390 -17.18 -10.20 -4.87
CA ARG A 390 -17.02 -11.64 -4.65
C ARG A 390 -16.77 -11.97 -3.17
N ALA A 391 -16.00 -11.13 -2.45
CA ALA A 391 -15.77 -11.32 -1.02
C ALA A 391 -17.04 -11.17 -0.18
N PHE A 392 -17.96 -10.31 -0.61
CA PHE A 392 -19.30 -10.17 0.01
C PHE A 392 -20.29 -11.28 -0.42
N GLY A 393 -19.84 -12.25 -1.24
CA GLY A 393 -20.70 -13.29 -1.80
C GLY A 393 -21.61 -12.82 -2.94
N GLY A 394 -21.44 -11.58 -3.40
CA GLY A 394 -22.24 -10.93 -4.43
C GLY A 394 -21.56 -10.87 -5.80
N GLY A 395 -22.06 -9.98 -6.66
CA GLY A 395 -21.54 -9.77 -8.01
C GLY A 395 -21.65 -8.33 -8.47
N ILE A 396 -20.85 -7.97 -9.49
CA ILE A 396 -20.91 -6.69 -10.19
C ILE A 396 -21.18 -6.92 -11.68
N GLY A 397 -22.07 -6.13 -12.27
CA GLY A 397 -22.33 -6.10 -13.71
C GLY A 397 -22.24 -4.68 -14.26
N CYS A 398 -22.13 -4.55 -15.59
CA CYS A 398 -22.15 -3.27 -16.29
C CYS A 398 -23.13 -3.33 -17.47
N GLN A 399 -23.97 -2.32 -17.60
CA GLN A 399 -24.82 -2.06 -18.75
C GLN A 399 -24.47 -0.69 -19.31
N SER A 400 -24.21 -0.58 -20.60
CA SER A 400 -23.84 0.69 -21.20
C SER A 400 -24.30 0.80 -22.64
N GLU A 401 -24.69 2.01 -23.04
CA GLU A 401 -24.99 2.36 -24.41
C GLU A 401 -24.12 3.54 -24.83
N LEU A 402 -23.36 3.36 -25.92
CA LEU A 402 -22.44 4.36 -26.43
C LEU A 402 -23.21 5.65 -26.78
N GLY A 403 -22.71 6.77 -26.27
CA GLY A 403 -23.29 8.10 -26.39
C GLY A 403 -24.45 8.39 -25.44
N LYS A 404 -24.84 7.47 -24.54
CA LYS A 404 -26.00 7.66 -23.65
C LYS A 404 -25.71 7.50 -22.16
N PHE A 405 -25.22 6.33 -21.74
CA PHE A 405 -25.06 6.05 -20.30
C PHE A 405 -24.13 4.86 -20.03
N THR A 406 -23.61 4.81 -18.80
CA THR A 406 -23.00 3.61 -18.21
C THR A 406 -23.65 3.36 -16.85
N GLU A 407 -23.99 2.11 -16.56
CA GLU A 407 -24.58 1.69 -15.28
C GLU A 407 -23.84 0.47 -14.76
N PHE A 408 -23.26 0.62 -13.57
CA PHE A 408 -22.73 -0.48 -12.79
C PHE A 408 -23.76 -0.96 -11.78
N THR A 409 -23.98 -2.26 -11.67
CA THR A 409 -24.92 -2.84 -10.71
C THR A 409 -24.18 -3.78 -9.76
N LEU A 410 -24.11 -3.41 -8.49
CA LEU A 410 -23.67 -4.27 -7.39
C LEU A 410 -24.87 -5.09 -6.92
N ARG A 411 -24.72 -6.42 -6.79
CA ARG A 411 -25.77 -7.32 -6.29
C ARG A 411 -25.25 -8.07 -5.06
N PHE A 412 -26.06 -8.12 -4.02
CA PHE A 412 -25.71 -8.70 -2.73
C PHE A 412 -26.57 -9.93 -2.42
N PRO A 413 -26.05 -10.91 -1.67
CA PRO A 413 -26.87 -12.00 -1.16
C PRO A 413 -27.96 -11.46 -0.22
N PRO A 414 -29.20 -12.00 -0.27
CA PRO A 414 -30.23 -11.61 0.66
C PRO A 414 -29.88 -12.08 2.08
N VAL A 415 -30.06 -11.19 3.06
CA VAL A 415 -29.99 -11.50 4.49
C VAL A 415 -31.41 -11.70 5.01
N SER A 416 -31.64 -12.74 5.82
CA SER A 416 -32.98 -13.01 6.34
C SER A 416 -33.39 -11.98 7.41
N ALA A 417 -34.70 -11.68 7.50
CA ALA A 417 -35.20 -10.75 8.51
C ALA A 417 -34.89 -11.21 9.95
N ASP A 418 -34.91 -12.52 10.18
CA ASP A 418 -34.58 -13.10 11.49
C ASP A 418 -33.11 -12.87 11.87
N GLU A 419 -32.18 -12.99 10.92
CA GLU A 419 -30.76 -12.71 11.16
C GLU A 419 -30.53 -11.24 11.52
N VAL A 420 -31.20 -10.31 10.82
CA VAL A 420 -31.10 -8.87 11.11
C VAL A 420 -31.63 -8.56 12.52
N VAL A 421 -32.81 -9.08 12.87
CA VAL A 421 -33.41 -8.87 14.20
C VAL A 421 -32.54 -9.46 15.32
N GLN A 422 -31.97 -10.66 15.11
CA GLN A 422 -31.05 -11.26 16.07
C GLN A 422 -29.74 -10.47 16.20
N HIS A 423 -29.26 -9.86 15.12
CA HIS A 423 -28.08 -9.02 15.15
C HIS A 423 -28.34 -7.71 15.92
N GLU A 424 -29.43 -7.00 15.61
CA GLU A 424 -29.83 -5.80 16.34
C GLU A 424 -30.02 -6.08 17.84
N ARG A 425 -30.68 -7.20 18.17
CA ARG A 425 -30.88 -7.58 19.57
C ARG A 425 -29.54 -7.75 20.30
N ARG A 426 -28.59 -8.47 19.70
CA ARG A 426 -27.24 -8.66 20.26
C ARG A 426 -26.47 -7.35 20.41
N LEU A 427 -26.63 -6.43 19.46
CA LEU A 427 -26.04 -5.09 19.52
C LEU A 427 -26.56 -4.33 20.75
N PHE A 428 -27.88 -4.25 20.94
CA PHE A 428 -28.47 -3.57 22.09
C PHE A 428 -28.13 -4.26 23.41
N GLU A 429 -28.13 -5.60 23.46
CA GLU A 429 -27.74 -6.37 24.65
C GLU A 429 -26.28 -6.10 25.05
N ARG A 430 -25.37 -5.97 24.07
CA ARG A 430 -23.96 -5.65 24.32
C ARG A 430 -23.76 -4.20 24.78
N ALA A 431 -24.53 -3.26 24.25
CA ALA A 431 -24.45 -1.85 24.59
C ALA A 431 -25.13 -1.52 25.94
N MET A 432 -26.18 -2.26 26.31
CA MET A 432 -27.01 -2.00 27.51
C MET A 432 -26.22 -1.68 28.79
N PRO A 433 -25.11 -2.38 29.15
CA PRO A 433 -24.35 -2.07 30.36
C PRO A 433 -23.75 -0.65 30.36
N ALA A 434 -23.35 -0.13 29.21
CA ALA A 434 -22.73 1.19 29.10
C ALA A 434 -23.75 2.35 29.19
N PHE A 435 -24.99 2.12 28.75
CA PHE A 435 -26.05 3.14 28.73
C PHE A 435 -26.94 3.11 29.97
N LYS A 436 -27.01 1.97 30.68
CA LYS A 436 -27.89 1.81 31.83
C LYS A 436 -27.58 2.84 32.92
N GLY A 437 -28.57 3.65 33.26
CA GLY A 437 -28.44 4.68 34.29
C GLY A 437 -27.92 6.02 33.79
N LYS A 438 -27.43 6.10 32.54
CA LYS A 438 -26.91 7.34 31.94
C LYS A 438 -28.03 8.28 31.55
N ARG A 439 -27.85 9.58 31.80
CA ARG A 439 -28.78 10.64 31.44
C ARG A 439 -28.28 11.37 30.21
N VAL A 440 -29.06 11.33 29.14
CA VAL A 440 -28.71 11.93 27.85
C VAL A 440 -29.69 13.04 27.51
N LEU A 441 -29.18 14.23 27.19
CA LEU A 441 -29.99 15.32 26.65
C LEU A 441 -29.86 15.33 25.12
N VAL A 442 -30.96 15.17 24.41
CA VAL A 442 -31.00 15.30 22.94
C VAL A 442 -31.52 16.69 22.59
N VAL A 443 -30.71 17.46 21.88
CA VAL A 443 -31.00 18.82 21.43
C VAL A 443 -31.02 18.83 19.91
N ASP A 444 -32.18 19.05 19.32
CA ASP A 444 -32.39 19.08 17.86
C ASP A 444 -33.66 19.90 17.61
N ASP A 445 -33.73 20.74 16.59
CA ASP A 445 -34.94 21.52 16.28
C ASP A 445 -36.00 20.66 15.56
N ASP A 446 -35.59 19.62 14.82
CA ASP A 446 -36.46 18.67 14.12
C ASP A 446 -37.10 17.67 15.10
N ASP A 447 -38.42 17.77 15.28
CA ASP A 447 -39.20 16.90 16.17
C ASP A 447 -39.14 15.41 15.79
N THR A 448 -39.09 15.11 14.48
CA THR A 448 -39.06 13.73 13.98
C THR A 448 -37.71 13.07 14.28
N LEU A 449 -36.62 13.79 14.02
CA LEU A 449 -35.26 13.31 14.31
C LEU A 449 -35.04 13.17 15.82
N ARG A 450 -35.45 14.17 16.60
CA ARG A 450 -35.38 14.15 18.07
C ARG A 450 -36.11 12.94 18.65
N ALA A 451 -37.37 12.70 18.23
CA ALA A 451 -38.17 11.57 18.70
C ALA A 451 -37.59 10.20 18.30
N ARG A 452 -37.01 10.10 17.08
CA ARG A 452 -36.32 8.88 16.61
C ARG A 452 -35.11 8.58 17.48
N THR A 453 -34.25 9.57 17.71
CA THR A 453 -33.03 9.42 18.50
C THR A 453 -33.33 9.08 19.95
N ARG A 454 -34.35 9.73 20.54
CA ARG A 454 -34.86 9.35 21.87
C ARG A 454 -35.22 7.88 21.94
N ARG A 455 -35.99 7.37 20.97
CA ARG A 455 -36.43 5.97 20.97
C ARG A 455 -35.26 4.99 20.92
N VAL A 456 -34.25 5.27 20.11
CA VAL A 456 -33.04 4.45 19.98
C VAL A 456 -32.25 4.40 21.29
N LEU A 457 -31.94 5.57 21.86
CA LEU A 457 -31.16 5.66 23.10
C LEU A 457 -31.91 5.11 24.32
N THR A 458 -33.24 5.28 24.38
CA THR A 458 -34.08 4.67 25.42
C THR A 458 -34.08 3.15 25.32
N LYS A 459 -34.15 2.60 24.10
CA LYS A 459 -34.06 1.13 23.87
C LYS A 459 -32.70 0.57 24.30
N ALA A 460 -31.64 1.36 24.22
CA ALA A 460 -30.32 1.02 24.74
C ALA A 460 -30.18 1.14 26.26
N GLY A 461 -31.17 1.69 26.97
CA GLY A 461 -31.21 1.74 28.44
C GLY A 461 -30.87 3.10 29.06
N ALA A 462 -30.69 4.16 28.26
CA ALA A 462 -30.45 5.52 28.76
C ALA A 462 -31.74 6.25 29.14
N TYR A 463 -31.64 7.17 30.11
CA TYR A 463 -32.69 8.14 30.43
C TYR A 463 -32.53 9.37 29.55
N VAL A 464 -33.47 9.59 28.63
CA VAL A 464 -33.36 10.64 27.62
C VAL A 464 -34.27 11.82 27.92
N SER A 465 -33.71 13.03 27.98
CA SER A 465 -34.42 14.31 27.98
C SER A 465 -34.34 14.95 26.59
N GLU A 466 -35.30 15.80 26.25
CA GLU A 466 -35.39 16.47 24.94
C GLU A 466 -35.37 17.99 25.09
N ALA A 467 -34.69 18.69 24.18
CA ALA A 467 -34.76 20.15 24.02
C ALA A 467 -34.85 20.51 22.54
N ALA A 468 -35.69 21.50 22.20
CA ALA A 468 -35.94 21.90 20.82
C ALA A 468 -35.07 23.08 20.35
N SER A 469 -34.24 23.65 21.21
CA SER A 469 -33.35 24.77 20.90
C SER A 469 -32.19 24.88 21.89
N GLY A 470 -31.16 25.64 21.53
CA GLY A 470 -30.01 25.93 22.40
C GLY A 470 -30.40 26.59 23.73
N GLU A 471 -31.34 27.53 23.73
CA GLU A 471 -31.83 28.18 24.95
C GLU A 471 -32.57 27.19 25.88
N LEU A 472 -33.39 26.29 25.31
CA LEU A 472 -34.06 25.25 26.09
C LEU A 472 -33.07 24.23 26.65
N ALA A 473 -31.99 23.94 25.91
CA ALA A 473 -30.90 23.08 26.38
C ALA A 473 -30.17 23.71 27.58
N LEU A 474 -29.80 25.00 27.49
CA LEU A 474 -29.20 25.74 28.59
C LEU A 474 -30.12 25.78 29.82
N ALA A 475 -31.42 26.02 29.62
CA ALA A 475 -32.41 26.00 30.70
C ALA A 475 -32.52 24.61 31.36
N ALA A 476 -32.43 23.53 30.57
CA ALA A 476 -32.43 22.17 31.09
C ALA A 476 -31.15 21.83 31.88
N LEU A 477 -29.99 22.29 31.40
CA LEU A 477 -28.68 22.06 32.03
C LEU A 477 -28.47 22.88 33.31
N ARG A 478 -29.16 24.01 33.46
CA ARG A 478 -29.16 24.83 34.70
C ARG A 478 -30.01 24.24 35.83
N ARG A 479 -30.88 23.28 35.55
CA ARG A 479 -31.63 22.57 36.61
C ARG A 479 -30.65 21.68 37.39
N ALA A 480 -30.98 21.33 38.64
CA ALA A 480 -30.16 20.49 39.53
C ALA A 480 -30.07 19.00 39.10
N VAL A 481 -30.10 18.73 37.80
CA VAL A 481 -30.05 17.41 37.17
C VAL A 481 -28.73 17.32 36.42
N SER A 482 -27.88 16.38 36.83
CA SER A 482 -26.66 16.05 36.08
C SER A 482 -27.01 15.24 34.83
N TYR A 483 -26.37 15.58 33.71
CA TYR A 483 -26.39 14.85 32.45
C TYR A 483 -25.01 14.24 32.21
N ASP A 484 -24.98 13.02 31.67
CA ASP A 484 -23.73 12.37 31.27
C ASP A 484 -23.31 12.75 29.85
N LEU A 485 -24.29 13.06 28.98
CA LEU A 485 -24.06 13.42 27.58
C LEU A 485 -25.14 14.35 27.04
N VAL A 486 -24.73 15.32 26.22
CA VAL A 486 -25.59 16.16 25.39
C VAL A 486 -25.32 15.82 23.93
N LEU A 487 -26.33 15.34 23.22
CA LEU A 487 -26.30 15.17 21.78
C LEU A 487 -26.86 16.46 21.17
N MET A 488 -25.97 17.31 20.64
CA MET A 488 -26.23 18.70 20.28
C MET A 488 -26.29 18.87 18.77
N ASP A 489 -27.44 19.23 18.22
CA ASP A 489 -27.50 19.70 16.84
C ASP A 489 -26.70 20.99 16.66
N ILE A 490 -25.98 21.07 15.55
CA ILE A 490 -25.18 22.23 15.19
C ILE A 490 -26.06 23.30 14.55
N SER A 491 -26.95 22.90 13.65
CA SER A 491 -27.63 23.81 12.73
C SER A 491 -29.03 24.13 13.25
N MET A 492 -29.10 24.88 14.35
CA MET A 492 -30.37 25.29 14.97
C MET A 492 -30.67 26.78 14.75
N PRO A 493 -31.95 27.18 14.62
CA PRO A 493 -32.36 28.59 14.54
C PRO A 493 -32.00 29.38 15.81
N GLU A 494 -31.80 30.69 15.66
CA GLU A 494 -31.50 31.67 16.73
C GLU A 494 -30.14 31.46 17.42
N MET A 495 -29.96 30.34 18.12
CA MET A 495 -28.71 29.94 18.74
C MET A 495 -28.27 28.58 18.21
N ASP A 496 -27.15 28.59 17.49
CA ASP A 496 -26.55 27.38 16.94
C ASP A 496 -25.90 26.51 18.04
N GLY A 497 -25.59 25.26 17.68
CA GLY A 497 -24.98 24.31 18.62
C GLY A 497 -23.60 24.72 19.10
N TYR A 498 -22.83 25.47 18.30
CA TYR A 498 -21.51 25.96 18.69
C TYR A 498 -21.61 27.00 19.80
N ALA A 499 -22.42 28.04 19.61
CA ALA A 499 -22.68 29.08 20.61
C ALA A 499 -23.32 28.51 21.87
N THR A 500 -24.21 27.52 21.73
CA THR A 500 -24.79 26.80 22.87
C THR A 500 -23.68 26.09 23.67
N THR A 501 -22.79 25.38 22.99
CA THR A 501 -21.67 24.66 23.63
C THR A 501 -20.69 25.61 24.30
N GLU A 502 -20.31 26.71 23.63
CA GLU A 502 -19.44 27.74 24.21
C GLU A 502 -20.02 28.33 25.50
N ARG A 503 -21.34 28.55 25.54
CA ARG A 503 -22.04 28.99 26.77
C ARG A 503 -22.06 27.93 27.87
N ILE A 504 -22.22 26.65 27.53
CA ILE A 504 -22.14 25.55 28.50
C ILE A 504 -20.73 25.48 29.11
N ARG A 505 -19.69 25.61 28.29
CA ARG A 505 -18.28 25.57 28.75
C ARG A 505 -17.85 26.84 29.49
N ALA A 506 -18.49 27.97 29.23
CA ALA A 506 -18.23 29.22 29.96
C ALA A 506 -18.79 29.23 31.39
N ASP A 507 -19.81 28.42 31.68
CA ASP A 507 -20.45 28.31 32.99
C ASP A 507 -19.60 27.47 33.96
N ARG A 508 -18.58 28.09 34.55
CA ARG A 508 -17.58 27.43 35.42
C ARG A 508 -18.14 26.90 36.76
N GLU A 509 -19.29 27.41 37.19
CA GLU A 509 -19.94 27.01 38.45
C GLU A 509 -21.08 25.99 38.25
N GLY A 510 -21.45 25.71 36.99
CA GLY A 510 -22.53 24.79 36.65
C GLY A 510 -22.17 23.31 36.91
N GLN A 511 -23.12 22.55 37.46
CA GLN A 511 -22.99 21.12 37.73
C GLN A 511 -22.75 20.27 36.47
N ASN A 512 -23.11 20.78 35.29
CA ASN A 512 -22.94 20.13 34.00
C ASN A 512 -21.74 20.66 33.19
N ARG A 513 -20.78 21.37 33.80
CA ARG A 513 -19.63 21.98 33.10
C ARG A 513 -18.81 20.99 32.26
N ASN A 514 -18.71 19.74 32.73
CA ASN A 514 -17.91 18.67 32.13
C ASN A 514 -18.77 17.62 31.40
N VAL A 515 -20.04 17.94 31.13
CA VAL A 515 -20.90 17.03 30.37
C VAL A 515 -20.29 16.74 29.00
N LEU A 516 -20.34 15.49 28.54
CA LEU A 516 -19.89 15.15 27.20
C LEU A 516 -20.83 15.81 26.19
N ILE A 517 -20.31 16.57 25.22
CA ILE A 517 -21.11 17.21 24.19
C ILE A 517 -20.72 16.62 22.84
N VAL A 518 -21.67 15.96 22.20
CA VAL A 518 -21.51 15.34 20.88
C VAL A 518 -22.23 16.19 19.85
N ALA A 519 -21.50 16.68 18.86
CA ALA A 519 -22.10 17.39 17.73
C ALA A 519 -22.88 16.40 16.86
N TYR A 520 -24.18 16.64 16.68
CA TYR A 520 -25.07 15.80 15.90
C TYR A 520 -25.52 16.54 14.64
N THR A 521 -24.85 16.30 13.51
CA THR A 521 -24.98 17.16 12.33
C THR A 521 -25.21 16.40 11.04
N ALA A 522 -25.90 17.02 10.08
CA ALA A 522 -25.99 16.54 8.71
C ALA A 522 -24.82 17.03 7.83
N GLU A 523 -24.00 17.96 8.33
CA GLU A 523 -22.84 18.48 7.62
C GLU A 523 -21.69 17.45 7.58
N PRO A 524 -20.82 17.49 6.55
CA PRO A 524 -19.65 16.63 6.47
C PRO A 524 -18.77 16.77 7.71
N GLY A 525 -18.47 15.65 8.38
CA GLY A 525 -17.80 15.65 9.68
C GLY A 525 -16.43 16.32 9.68
N ASN A 526 -15.74 16.34 8.54
CA ASN A 526 -14.43 16.98 8.36
C ASN A 526 -14.50 18.52 8.32
N ALA A 527 -15.55 19.10 7.73
CA ALA A 527 -15.79 20.56 7.74
C ALA A 527 -16.14 21.07 9.15
N VAL A 528 -16.82 20.23 9.93
CA VAL A 528 -17.32 20.55 11.26
C VAL A 528 -16.29 20.32 12.37
N ARG A 529 -15.39 19.33 12.21
CA ARG A 529 -14.45 18.87 13.25
C ARG A 529 -13.69 19.96 13.97
N LEU A 530 -13.15 20.90 13.22
CA LEU A 530 -12.33 21.96 13.79
C LEU A 530 -13.16 22.97 14.60
N ARG A 531 -14.34 23.34 14.09
CA ARG A 531 -15.25 24.29 14.76
C ARG A 531 -15.88 23.66 16.00
N ALA A 532 -16.34 22.41 15.91
CA ALA A 532 -16.91 21.67 17.03
C ALA A 532 -15.91 21.54 18.18
N ARG A 533 -14.66 21.16 17.89
CA ARG A 533 -13.59 21.10 18.91
C ARG A 533 -13.30 22.45 19.54
N ARG A 534 -13.28 23.53 18.75
CA ARG A 534 -13.08 24.89 19.27
C ARG A 534 -14.19 25.31 20.22
N ALA A 535 -15.44 24.98 19.90
CA ALA A 535 -16.59 25.26 20.76
C ALA A 535 -16.57 24.45 22.08
N GLY A 536 -15.74 23.39 22.15
CA GLY A 536 -15.61 22.52 23.32
C GLY A 536 -16.47 21.26 23.24
N MET A 537 -16.84 20.81 22.03
CA MET A 537 -17.50 19.52 21.79
C MET A 537 -16.47 18.38 21.75
N ASP A 538 -16.85 17.23 22.27
CA ASP A 538 -15.98 16.07 22.50
C ASP A 538 -15.89 15.15 21.27
N GLU A 539 -17.00 15.00 20.52
CA GLU A 539 -17.07 14.14 19.34
C GLU A 539 -18.13 14.61 18.33
N ILE A 540 -18.10 14.06 17.12
CA ILE A 540 -19.10 14.32 16.08
C ILE A 540 -19.75 13.02 15.62
N ILE A 541 -21.07 13.05 15.51
CA ILE A 541 -21.88 11.98 14.92
C ILE A 541 -22.73 12.56 13.80
N SER A 542 -22.73 11.90 12.64
CA SER A 542 -23.58 12.31 11.51
C SER A 542 -25.04 11.92 11.75
N LYS A 543 -25.99 12.82 11.49
CA LYS A 543 -27.44 12.51 11.48
C LYS A 543 -27.81 11.43 10.45
N GLY A 544 -26.97 11.23 9.43
CA GLY A 544 -27.11 10.19 8.41
C GLY A 544 -26.61 8.80 8.84
N SER A 545 -25.99 8.68 10.02
CA SER A 545 -25.48 7.40 10.53
C SER A 545 -26.60 6.43 10.92
N ASN A 546 -26.30 5.14 10.89
CA ASN A 546 -27.26 4.10 11.27
C ASN A 546 -27.33 3.97 12.82
N VAL A 547 -28.27 3.17 13.31
CA VAL A 547 -28.48 2.94 14.75
C VAL A 547 -27.24 2.33 15.41
N GLN A 548 -26.55 1.43 14.72
CA GLN A 548 -25.35 0.76 15.24
C GLN A 548 -24.19 1.74 15.41
N ASP A 549 -23.96 2.61 14.44
CA ASP A 549 -22.90 3.63 14.51
C ASP A 549 -23.18 4.59 15.67
N LEU A 550 -24.41 5.11 15.79
CA LEU A 550 -24.80 5.97 16.90
C LEU A 550 -24.56 5.31 18.26
N ILE A 551 -25.03 4.07 18.43
CA ILE A 551 -24.87 3.32 19.68
C ILE A 551 -23.40 3.04 19.97
N THR A 552 -22.62 2.64 18.97
CA THR A 552 -21.19 2.29 19.15
C THR A 552 -20.35 3.53 19.48
N SER A 553 -20.60 4.65 18.80
CA SER A 553 -19.91 5.92 19.08
C SER A 553 -20.23 6.45 20.47
N VAL A 554 -21.51 6.44 20.87
CA VAL A 554 -21.91 6.89 22.21
C VAL A 554 -21.44 5.92 23.30
N GLN A 555 -21.46 4.61 23.04
CA GLN A 555 -20.89 3.61 23.93
C GLN A 555 -19.40 3.87 24.19
N ALA A 556 -18.61 4.04 23.11
CA ALA A 556 -17.20 4.34 23.21
C ALA A 556 -16.97 5.64 24.00
N LEU A 557 -17.83 6.65 23.83
CA LEU A 557 -17.75 7.88 24.61
C LEU A 557 -18.09 7.69 26.08
N PHE A 558 -19.04 6.84 26.46
CA PHE A 558 -19.28 6.55 27.88
C PHE A 558 -18.15 5.73 28.51
N GLU A 559 -17.61 4.76 27.78
CA GLU A 559 -16.47 3.95 28.21
C GLU A 559 -15.18 4.79 28.34
N ASN A 560 -15.02 5.79 27.47
CA ASN A 560 -13.88 6.70 27.48
C ASN A 560 -14.09 7.93 28.39
N GLY A 561 -15.32 8.42 28.50
CA GLY A 561 -15.72 9.67 29.14
C GLY A 561 -16.10 9.53 30.61
N ALA A 562 -16.31 8.31 31.13
CA ALA A 562 -16.37 8.04 32.58
C ALA A 562 -15.07 8.41 33.34
N ARG A 563 -14.06 8.95 32.65
CA ARG A 563 -12.79 9.43 33.20
C ARG A 563 -12.61 10.96 33.16
N HIS A 564 -13.51 11.71 32.49
CA HIS A 564 -13.41 13.17 32.42
C HIS A 564 -13.76 13.86 33.75
N ASP A 565 -14.51 13.20 34.65
CA ASP A 565 -14.79 13.72 36.00
C ASP A 565 -13.58 13.64 36.95
N GLU A 566 -12.56 12.83 36.63
CA GLU A 566 -11.33 12.72 37.42
C GLU A 566 -10.17 13.58 36.86
N ASP A 567 -10.24 14.01 35.59
CA ASP A 567 -9.12 14.63 34.84
C ASP A 567 -8.96 16.15 35.08
N GLU A 568 -9.92 16.83 35.72
CA GLU A 568 -9.81 18.26 36.03
C GLU A 568 -9.25 18.56 37.43
N GLN A 569 -8.98 17.54 38.25
CA GLN A 569 -8.33 17.74 39.54
C GLN A 569 -6.93 17.11 39.59
N ARG A 570 -5.97 17.99 39.20
CA ARG A 570 -4.54 18.06 39.58
C ARG A 570 -3.54 17.56 38.53
N ASP A 571 -2.77 18.51 37.98
CA ASP A 571 -1.42 18.37 37.42
C ASP A 571 -1.21 17.23 36.40
N GLY A 572 -1.67 17.46 35.17
CA GLY A 572 -1.82 16.46 34.10
C GLY A 572 -0.56 15.84 33.50
N PHE A 573 0.29 15.20 34.31
CA PHE A 573 1.54 14.43 34.07
C PHE A 573 2.78 15.00 34.76
N VAL A 574 2.64 16.05 35.57
CA VAL A 574 3.76 16.62 36.35
C VAL A 574 4.38 15.54 37.25
N GLY A 575 5.71 15.42 37.18
CA GLY A 575 6.47 14.42 37.94
C GLY A 575 6.38 12.99 37.41
N LYS A 576 5.76 12.76 36.24
CA LYS A 576 5.78 11.46 35.55
C LYS A 576 6.90 11.43 34.52
N THR A 577 7.78 10.44 34.61
CA THR A 577 8.78 10.16 33.58
C THR A 577 8.22 9.13 32.59
N ILE A 578 8.19 9.47 31.31
CA ILE A 578 7.67 8.61 30.23
C ILE A 578 8.78 8.33 29.23
N VAL A 579 8.99 7.05 28.89
CA VAL A 579 9.95 6.68 27.84
C VAL A 579 9.23 6.65 26.49
N ILE A 580 9.80 7.27 25.47
CA ILE A 580 9.34 7.15 24.07
C ILE A 580 10.41 6.41 23.28
N ALA A 581 10.05 5.24 22.76
CA ALA A 581 10.90 4.39 21.94
C ALA A 581 10.39 4.38 20.50
N ASP A 582 11.12 5.02 19.60
CA ASP A 582 10.76 5.16 18.18
C ASP A 582 12.05 5.36 17.37
N ASP A 583 12.25 4.62 16.28
CA ASP A 583 13.43 4.75 15.42
C ASP A 583 13.34 5.97 14.50
N ASP A 584 12.12 6.45 14.23
CA ASP A 584 11.89 7.69 13.51
C ASP A 584 12.04 8.92 14.42
N THR A 585 13.07 9.71 14.16
CA THR A 585 13.39 10.94 14.92
C THR A 585 12.24 11.94 14.94
N TYR A 586 11.50 12.08 13.83
CA TYR A 586 10.39 13.02 13.76
C TYR A 586 9.21 12.59 14.64
N SER A 587 8.79 11.33 14.54
CA SER A 587 7.72 10.75 15.37
C SER A 587 8.03 10.85 16.86
N ARG A 588 9.29 10.59 17.23
CA ARG A 588 9.78 10.73 18.61
C ARG A 588 9.70 12.17 19.11
N LEU A 589 10.13 13.14 18.31
CA LEU A 589 10.12 14.57 18.66
C LEU A 589 8.68 15.10 18.82
N VAL A 590 7.76 14.68 17.95
CA VAL A 590 6.34 15.08 18.01
C VAL A 590 5.70 14.56 19.29
N ALA A 591 5.86 13.27 19.57
CA ALA A 591 5.29 12.65 20.78
C ALA A 591 5.90 13.27 22.06
N LYS A 592 7.22 13.53 22.08
CA LYS A 592 7.89 14.24 23.17
C LYS A 592 7.26 15.62 23.42
N THR A 593 7.10 16.41 22.35
CA THR A 593 6.54 17.77 22.45
C THR A 593 5.12 17.75 23.03
N TYR A 594 4.30 16.76 22.70
CA TYR A 594 2.96 16.62 23.27
C TYR A 594 2.99 16.33 24.78
N LEU A 595 3.86 15.43 25.23
CA LEU A 595 3.93 15.05 26.64
C LEU A 595 4.59 16.13 27.51
N GLU A 596 5.64 16.79 27.02
CA GLU A 596 6.30 17.89 27.73
C GLU A 596 5.38 19.10 27.90
N ARG A 597 4.52 19.39 26.92
CA ARG A 597 3.46 20.42 27.04
C ARG A 597 2.47 20.16 28.19
N ARG A 598 2.37 18.90 28.66
CA ARG A 598 1.53 18.46 29.78
C ARG A 598 2.34 18.27 31.09
N GLY A 599 3.63 18.60 31.08
CA GLY A 599 4.49 18.57 32.27
C GLY A 599 5.19 17.24 32.56
N ALA A 600 5.10 16.25 31.66
CA ALA A 600 5.84 15.00 31.78
C ALA A 600 7.34 15.20 31.50
N THR A 601 8.19 14.44 32.18
CA THR A 601 9.61 14.29 31.79
C THR A 601 9.72 13.17 30.76
N VAL A 602 10.26 13.46 29.58
CA VAL A 602 10.32 12.48 28.49
C VAL A 602 11.74 11.95 28.30
N LEU A 603 11.89 10.63 28.29
CA LEU A 603 13.15 9.95 27.98
C LEU A 603 13.06 9.32 26.58
N GLU A 604 13.92 9.75 25.68
CA GLU A 604 13.92 9.26 24.30
C GLU A 604 14.78 8.00 24.12
N ALA A 605 14.30 7.02 23.35
CA ALA A 605 15.02 5.82 22.95
C ALA A 605 14.82 5.57 21.44
N GLU A 606 15.90 5.21 20.75
CA GLU A 606 15.87 5.00 19.28
C GLU A 606 15.63 3.54 18.89
N HIS A 607 15.73 2.61 19.85
CA HIS A 607 15.58 1.18 19.62
C HIS A 607 15.34 0.42 20.95
N GLY A 608 14.95 -0.85 20.87
CA GLY A 608 14.59 -1.67 22.03
C GLY A 608 15.65 -1.79 23.12
N GLN A 609 16.93 -1.92 22.76
CA GLN A 609 18.03 -1.99 23.73
C GLN A 609 18.24 -0.67 24.49
N ALA A 610 17.99 0.48 23.87
CA ALA A 610 18.08 1.77 24.54
C ALA A 610 16.98 1.91 25.61
N VAL A 611 15.80 1.33 25.38
CA VAL A 611 14.74 1.23 26.42
C VAL A 611 15.23 0.38 27.60
N LEU A 612 15.79 -0.80 27.32
CA LEU A 612 16.30 -1.68 28.37
C LEU A 612 17.46 -1.05 29.16
N ALA A 613 18.31 -0.24 28.52
CA ALA A 613 19.37 0.51 29.17
C ALA A 613 18.80 1.57 30.13
N LYS A 614 17.78 2.33 29.69
CA LYS A 614 17.10 3.33 30.53
C LYS A 614 16.37 2.72 31.73
N LEU A 615 15.88 1.49 31.60
CA LEU A 615 15.30 0.73 32.72
C LEU A 615 16.35 0.14 33.68
N ARG A 616 17.65 0.30 33.41
CA ARG A 616 18.73 -0.04 34.35
C ARG A 616 19.21 1.18 35.16
N GLU A 617 18.90 2.38 34.70
CA GLU A 617 19.14 3.60 35.44
C GLU A 617 18.08 3.70 36.55
N ASP A 618 18.50 3.79 37.81
CA ASP A 618 17.59 3.84 38.96
C ASP A 618 16.68 5.10 38.89
N GLY A 619 15.48 4.95 38.33
CA GLY A 619 14.55 6.06 38.12
C GLY A 619 13.10 5.63 37.92
N PHE A 620 12.15 6.31 38.54
CA PHE A 620 10.74 5.96 38.39
C PHE A 620 10.24 6.27 36.96
N ILE A 621 9.92 5.23 36.19
CA ILE A 621 9.29 5.35 34.85
C ILE A 621 7.81 5.00 34.98
N ALA A 622 6.96 5.96 34.64
CA ALA A 622 5.52 5.87 34.79
C ALA A 622 4.86 5.08 33.65
N ALA A 623 5.35 5.22 32.41
CA ALA A 623 4.88 4.50 31.24
C ALA A 623 5.96 4.47 30.13
N ILE A 624 5.79 3.56 29.17
CA ILE A 624 6.62 3.44 27.98
C ILE A 624 5.73 3.47 26.73
N LEU A 625 5.99 4.39 25.82
CA LEU A 625 5.45 4.42 24.46
C LEU A 625 6.45 3.72 23.55
N MET A 626 6.02 2.69 22.83
CA MET A 626 6.90 1.75 22.14
C MET A 626 6.50 1.54 20.69
N ASP A 627 7.35 1.91 19.74
CA ASP A 627 7.18 1.50 18.35
C ASP A 627 7.36 -0.01 18.19
N MET A 628 6.52 -0.61 17.36
CA MET A 628 6.57 -2.01 17.01
C MET A 628 7.77 -2.34 16.14
N ASN A 629 8.06 -1.48 15.18
CA ASN A 629 9.02 -1.73 14.10
C ASN A 629 10.34 -0.99 14.32
N MET A 630 11.07 -1.35 15.37
CA MET A 630 12.40 -0.80 15.61
C MET A 630 13.50 -1.75 15.09
N PRO A 631 14.59 -1.22 14.51
CA PRO A 631 15.70 -2.03 14.04
C PRO A 631 16.44 -2.71 15.22
N GLY A 632 16.92 -3.93 14.97
CA GLY A 632 17.63 -4.72 15.97
C GLY A 632 16.69 -5.51 16.88
N MET A 633 16.12 -4.88 17.91
CA MET A 633 15.14 -5.52 18.81
C MET A 633 13.78 -4.87 18.64
N SER A 634 12.81 -5.66 18.19
CA SER A 634 11.44 -5.19 17.93
C SER A 634 10.72 -4.78 19.21
N GLY A 635 9.62 -4.03 19.08
CA GLY A 635 8.79 -3.64 20.24
C GLY A 635 8.23 -4.86 21.00
N ILE A 636 7.92 -5.96 20.30
CA ILE A 636 7.45 -7.22 20.89
C ILE A 636 8.56 -7.86 21.73
N GLU A 637 9.74 -8.03 21.17
CA GLU A 637 10.89 -8.62 21.88
C GLU A 637 11.31 -7.77 23.07
N THR A 638 11.31 -6.45 22.90
CA THR A 638 11.58 -5.49 23.98
C THR A 638 10.55 -5.63 25.10
N THR A 639 9.27 -5.74 24.76
CA THR A 639 8.20 -5.92 25.75
C THR A 639 8.35 -7.23 26.49
N LYS A 640 8.59 -8.35 25.79
CA LYS A 640 8.83 -9.65 26.44
C LYS A 640 10.04 -9.58 27.39
N ALA A 641 11.11 -8.90 26.98
CA ALA A 641 12.28 -8.68 27.83
C ALA A 641 11.97 -7.84 29.07
N ILE A 642 11.10 -6.82 28.96
CA ILE A 642 10.64 -6.02 30.11
C ILE A 642 9.75 -6.85 31.03
N ARG A 643 8.81 -7.63 30.48
CA ARG A 643 7.89 -8.50 31.24
C ARG A 643 8.60 -9.65 31.96
N ALA A 644 9.74 -10.10 31.44
CA ALA A 644 10.57 -11.13 32.07
C ALA A 644 11.44 -10.62 33.23
N ARG A 645 11.45 -9.30 33.52
CA ARG A 645 12.20 -8.73 34.65
C ARG A 645 11.60 -9.14 35.99
N ALA A 646 12.44 -9.21 37.02
CA ALA A 646 12.01 -9.51 38.40
C ALA A 646 11.71 -8.24 39.23
N ASP A 647 11.86 -7.05 38.66
CA ASP A 647 11.70 -5.77 39.35
C ASP A 647 10.36 -5.09 39.04
N ALA A 648 10.17 -3.89 39.61
CA ALA A 648 8.94 -3.11 39.47
C ALA A 648 8.63 -2.70 38.02
N TYR A 649 9.59 -2.74 37.10
CA TYR A 649 9.37 -2.42 35.68
C TYR A 649 8.68 -3.55 34.93
N SER A 650 8.66 -4.78 35.44
CA SER A 650 7.88 -5.88 34.84
C SER A 650 6.41 -5.52 34.66
N THR A 651 5.87 -4.63 35.50
CA THR A 651 4.47 -4.18 35.46
C THR A 651 4.29 -2.77 34.90
N VAL A 652 5.35 -2.14 34.37
CA VAL A 652 5.24 -0.79 33.79
C VAL A 652 4.25 -0.80 32.61
N PRO A 653 3.33 0.18 32.51
CA PRO A 653 2.45 0.30 31.35
C PRO A 653 3.26 0.49 30.07
N ILE A 654 3.01 -0.36 29.08
CA ILE A 654 3.61 -0.28 27.74
C ILE A 654 2.50 -0.05 26.73
N VAL A 655 2.54 1.09 26.04
CA VAL A 655 1.60 1.47 24.98
C VAL A 655 2.31 1.30 23.64
N ALA A 656 1.78 0.42 22.80
CA ALA A 656 2.32 0.15 21.47
C ALA A 656 1.95 1.28 20.50
N LEU A 657 2.90 1.71 19.68
CA LEU A 657 2.69 2.60 18.54
C LEU A 657 2.89 1.78 17.27
N THR A 658 1.86 1.64 16.43
CA THR A 658 1.91 0.83 15.21
C THR A 658 1.51 1.64 13.98
N SER A 659 2.14 1.38 12.83
CA SER A 659 1.71 1.92 11.53
C SER A 659 0.57 1.11 10.88
N HIS A 660 0.20 -0.03 11.47
CA HIS A 660 -0.80 -0.97 10.94
C HIS A 660 -1.94 -1.17 11.95
N SER A 661 -3.19 -1.10 11.48
CA SER A 661 -4.40 -1.37 12.26
C SER A 661 -4.86 -2.84 12.21
N ASP A 662 -4.03 -3.73 11.68
CA ASP A 662 -4.36 -5.14 11.51
C ASP A 662 -4.61 -5.83 12.87
N THR A 663 -5.72 -6.54 13.00
CA THR A 663 -6.14 -7.19 14.26
C THR A 663 -5.14 -8.22 14.75
N GLU A 664 -4.41 -8.91 13.86
CA GLU A 664 -3.35 -9.86 14.23
C GLU A 664 -2.15 -9.17 14.87
N ALA A 665 -1.75 -8.00 14.35
CA ALA A 665 -0.68 -7.20 14.94
C ALA A 665 -1.08 -6.71 16.34
N VAL A 666 -2.32 -6.22 16.50
CA VAL A 666 -2.87 -5.82 17.80
C VAL A 666 -2.90 -6.99 18.78
N GLN A 667 -3.36 -8.18 18.35
CA GLN A 667 -3.37 -9.37 19.19
C GLN A 667 -1.97 -9.81 19.60
N ALA A 668 -0.99 -9.74 18.69
CA ALA A 668 0.41 -10.05 18.99
C ALA A 668 1.00 -9.07 20.02
N CYS A 669 0.68 -7.78 19.95
CA CYS A 669 1.07 -6.78 20.95
C CYS A 669 0.52 -7.10 22.34
N LEU A 670 -0.78 -7.38 22.43
CA LEU A 670 -1.44 -7.71 23.70
C LEU A 670 -0.91 -9.03 24.28
N ALA A 671 -0.71 -10.05 23.43
CA ALA A 671 -0.14 -11.33 23.85
C ALA A 671 1.31 -11.21 24.33
N ALA A 672 2.06 -10.21 23.84
CA ALA A 672 3.41 -9.91 24.33
C ALA A 672 3.41 -9.23 25.71
N GLY A 673 2.24 -8.78 26.21
CA GLY A 673 2.08 -8.11 27.49
C GLY A 673 2.01 -6.58 27.40
N MET A 674 1.78 -6.00 26.22
CA MET A 674 1.50 -4.57 26.08
C MET A 674 0.09 -4.25 26.61
N ASN A 675 -0.08 -3.07 27.19
CA ASN A 675 -1.31 -2.67 27.86
C ASN A 675 -2.34 -2.10 26.89
N GLU A 676 -1.87 -1.42 25.85
CA GLU A 676 -2.72 -0.74 24.87
C GLU A 676 -1.98 -0.55 23.53
N VAL A 677 -2.71 -0.39 22.43
CA VAL A 677 -2.16 -0.20 21.09
C VAL A 677 -2.76 1.06 20.45
N MET A 678 -1.90 1.91 19.88
CA MET A 678 -2.25 3.14 19.20
C MET A 678 -1.70 3.15 17.77
N VAL A 679 -2.48 3.66 16.82
CA VAL A 679 -2.08 3.76 15.42
C VAL A 679 -1.40 5.11 15.16
N LYS A 680 -0.27 5.10 14.44
CA LYS A 680 0.44 6.30 13.96
C LYS A 680 -0.28 6.88 12.72
N PRO A 681 -0.39 8.22 12.57
CA PRO A 681 0.17 9.27 13.41
C PRO A 681 -0.62 9.47 14.71
N VAL A 682 0.10 9.60 15.82
CA VAL A 682 -0.49 9.69 17.16
C VAL A 682 -1.15 11.05 17.37
N GLN A 683 -2.46 11.06 17.60
CA GLN A 683 -3.22 12.27 17.90
C GLN A 683 -3.05 12.68 19.37
N PRO A 684 -2.80 13.96 19.70
CA PRO A 684 -2.55 14.41 21.08
C PRO A 684 -3.64 14.01 22.07
N GLY A 685 -4.91 14.20 21.70
CA GLY A 685 -6.04 13.89 22.59
C GLY A 685 -6.13 12.40 22.95
N SER A 686 -5.93 11.53 21.95
CA SER A 686 -5.93 10.08 22.15
C SER A 686 -4.74 9.61 23.00
N LEU A 687 -3.58 10.25 22.83
CA LEU A 687 -2.37 9.96 23.60
C LEU A 687 -2.55 10.34 25.08
N TYR A 688 -3.08 11.54 25.34
CA TYR A 688 -3.33 11.99 26.71
C TYR A 688 -4.36 11.12 27.41
N ALA A 689 -5.47 10.82 26.74
CA ALA A 689 -6.49 9.94 27.29
C ALA A 689 -5.91 8.54 27.60
N CYS A 690 -5.13 7.96 26.68
CA CYS A 690 -4.49 6.66 26.89
C CYS A 690 -3.59 6.65 28.13
N LEU A 691 -2.69 7.62 28.27
CA LEU A 691 -1.78 7.68 29.41
C LEU A 691 -2.50 7.97 30.72
N ALA A 692 -3.52 8.83 30.72
CA ALA A 692 -4.36 9.08 31.89
C ALA A 692 -5.02 7.76 32.38
N ARG A 693 -5.53 6.92 31.47
CA ARG A 693 -6.06 5.58 31.83
C ARG A 693 -5.01 4.72 32.54
N GLN A 694 -3.81 4.65 31.99
CA GLN A 694 -2.74 3.80 32.52
C GLN A 694 -2.24 4.30 33.88
N PHE A 695 -2.29 5.60 34.14
CA PHE A 695 -1.91 6.19 35.43
C PHE A 695 -2.98 6.05 36.50
N GLY A 696 -4.26 6.15 36.15
CA GLY A 696 -5.38 6.00 37.10
C GLY A 696 -5.51 4.60 37.71
N MET A 697 -5.05 3.55 37.00
CA MET A 697 -5.11 2.16 37.49
C MET A 697 -4.10 1.82 38.61
N ARG A 698 -3.26 2.78 39.09
CA ARG A 698 -2.07 2.48 39.91
C ARG A 698 -1.94 3.22 41.26
N ALA A 699 -2.98 3.88 41.79
CA ALA A 699 -2.97 4.46 43.15
C ALA A 699 -3.30 3.40 44.24
N PRO A 700 -2.76 3.48 45.48
CA PRO A 700 -1.79 2.50 45.98
C PRO A 700 -2.35 1.43 46.94
N THR A 701 -1.88 0.20 46.78
CA THR A 701 -1.78 -0.81 47.84
C THR A 701 -0.36 -1.32 47.82
N VAL A 702 0.50 -0.94 48.77
CA VAL A 702 1.55 -1.75 49.44
C VAL A 702 2.21 -0.83 50.47
N GLU A 703 1.50 -0.61 51.58
CA GLU A 703 2.09 -0.26 52.87
C GLU A 703 1.64 -1.38 53.81
N ARG A 704 2.16 -2.61 53.59
CA ARG A 704 2.00 -3.81 54.43
C ARG A 704 2.60 -5.03 53.72
N ALA A 705 3.92 -5.20 53.79
CA ALA A 705 4.57 -6.51 53.69
C ALA A 705 6.07 -6.41 54.02
N THR A 706 6.40 -5.77 55.13
CA THR A 706 7.66 -6.01 55.85
C THR A 706 7.39 -7.04 56.94
N ALA A 707 7.42 -8.33 56.58
CA ALA A 707 7.69 -9.44 57.51
C ALA A 707 7.76 -10.75 56.72
N GLN A 708 8.78 -11.56 57.05
CA GLN A 708 9.03 -12.96 56.65
C GLN A 708 10.05 -13.19 55.50
N THR A 709 11.29 -12.89 55.86
CA THR A 709 12.49 -13.76 55.81
C THR A 709 12.37 -15.17 55.19
N GLY A 710 13.24 -15.43 54.18
CA GLY A 710 14.35 -16.40 54.28
C GLY A 710 14.19 -17.82 53.68
N ALA A 711 15.00 -18.16 52.67
CA ALA A 711 15.98 -19.28 52.66
C ALA A 711 16.43 -19.74 51.24
N THR A 712 17.76 -19.76 51.04
CA THR A 712 18.61 -20.77 50.31
C THR A 712 18.32 -21.14 48.84
N ALA A 713 19.18 -20.87 47.84
CA ALA A 713 20.51 -21.43 47.49
C ALA A 713 20.49 -22.70 46.60
N GLY A 714 21.25 -22.69 45.47
CA GLY A 714 21.93 -23.90 44.95
C GLY A 714 21.70 -24.35 43.48
N ALA A 715 22.62 -23.94 42.59
CA ALA A 715 23.40 -24.68 41.56
C ALA A 715 22.89 -25.92 40.75
N GLY A 716 23.33 -25.95 39.47
CA GLY A 716 23.56 -27.15 38.59
C GLY A 716 23.02 -26.95 37.16
N LEU A 717 23.78 -26.63 36.09
CA LEU A 717 24.82 -27.33 35.28
C LEU A 717 24.38 -28.60 34.51
N PHE A 718 24.90 -28.69 33.26
CA PHE A 718 24.84 -29.74 32.21
C PHE A 718 23.59 -29.69 31.28
N GLU A 719 23.65 -29.86 29.95
CA GLU A 719 24.70 -30.35 29.03
C GLU A 719 24.38 -29.97 27.57
N GLN A 720 25.40 -30.04 26.71
CA GLN A 720 25.44 -29.76 25.27
C GLN A 720 24.71 -30.80 24.40
N THR A 721 24.40 -30.46 23.14
CA THR A 721 24.84 -31.28 21.98
C THR A 721 24.67 -30.54 20.65
N ASP A 722 25.76 -30.55 19.88
CA ASP A 722 25.98 -30.07 18.51
C ASP A 722 25.17 -30.83 17.45
N PHE A 723 25.00 -30.23 16.25
CA PHE A 723 25.37 -30.90 15.00
C PHE A 723 25.72 -29.90 13.88
N ALA A 724 26.86 -30.16 13.24
CA ALA A 724 27.57 -29.34 12.27
C ALA A 724 27.16 -29.59 10.79
N LEU A 725 27.53 -28.62 9.96
CA LEU A 725 27.38 -28.49 8.50
C LEU A 725 28.35 -29.37 7.68
N THR A 726 28.09 -29.54 6.37
CA THR A 726 28.95 -29.24 5.18
C THR A 726 28.63 -30.16 3.95
N PRO A 727 29.23 -29.99 2.73
CA PRO A 727 29.27 -28.81 1.83
C PRO A 727 29.11 -29.19 0.32
N VAL A 728 28.91 -28.23 -0.61
CA VAL A 728 29.34 -28.35 -2.04
C VAL A 728 29.70 -26.98 -2.63
N ALA A 729 30.73 -26.98 -3.49
CA ALA A 729 31.61 -25.88 -3.89
C ALA A 729 31.18 -25.00 -5.10
N LEU A 730 32.00 -23.95 -5.27
CA LEU A 730 31.95 -22.71 -6.07
C LEU A 730 32.10 -22.85 -7.59
N THR A 731 31.66 -21.82 -8.32
CA THR A 731 32.41 -21.24 -9.46
C THR A 731 32.23 -19.71 -9.52
N THR A 732 33.35 -18.99 -9.65
CA THR A 732 33.48 -17.54 -9.87
C THR A 732 33.82 -17.25 -11.34
N PRO A 733 33.64 -16.02 -11.82
CA PRO A 733 34.80 -15.34 -12.40
C PRO A 733 34.96 -13.85 -12.01
N ALA A 734 36.21 -13.54 -11.67
CA ALA A 734 37.09 -12.40 -12.00
C ALA A 734 36.63 -10.92 -11.91
N ALA A 735 37.57 -10.15 -11.36
CA ALA A 735 37.57 -8.72 -11.06
C ALA A 735 37.96 -7.81 -12.25
N ASP A 736 37.90 -6.51 -11.96
CA ASP A 736 38.50 -5.35 -12.64
C ASP A 736 37.72 -4.66 -13.77
N ALA A 737 37.04 -3.57 -13.41
CA ALA A 737 36.76 -2.45 -14.30
C ALA A 737 37.02 -1.13 -13.56
N ALA A 738 37.99 -0.35 -14.06
CA ALA A 738 38.31 0.98 -13.58
C ALA A 738 37.09 1.92 -13.72
N ILE A 739 36.58 2.43 -12.59
CA ILE A 739 35.45 3.36 -12.57
C ILE A 739 35.92 4.73 -13.08
N ALA A 740 35.42 5.13 -14.25
CA ALA A 740 35.63 6.45 -14.86
C ALA A 740 35.21 7.58 -13.90
N GLU A 741 35.98 8.67 -13.85
CA GLU A 741 35.75 9.80 -12.92
C GLU A 741 34.37 10.45 -13.05
N ASP A 742 33.76 10.41 -14.25
CA ASP A 742 32.44 10.98 -14.56
C ASP A 742 31.25 10.30 -13.88
N ASN A 743 31.46 9.17 -13.17
CA ASN A 743 30.38 8.42 -12.52
C ASN A 743 30.48 8.39 -10.98
N LEU A 744 31.40 9.18 -10.39
CA LEU A 744 31.58 9.22 -8.94
C LEU A 744 30.41 9.87 -8.19
N LEU A 745 29.80 10.89 -8.80
CA LEU A 745 28.76 11.72 -8.19
C LEU A 745 27.44 11.66 -8.97
N ASP A 746 26.33 11.90 -8.29
CA ASP A 746 25.06 12.20 -8.92
C ASP A 746 24.94 13.72 -9.11
N THR A 747 25.31 14.18 -10.31
CA THR A 747 25.35 15.61 -10.63
C THR A 747 23.97 16.26 -10.64
N LYS A 748 22.90 15.52 -10.97
CA LYS A 748 21.53 16.03 -10.96
C LYS A 748 21.04 16.24 -9.53
N HIS A 749 21.27 15.25 -8.66
CA HIS A 749 20.95 15.37 -7.24
C HIS A 749 21.71 16.53 -6.57
N LEU A 750 22.99 16.72 -6.92
CA LEU A 750 23.78 17.83 -6.41
C LEU A 750 23.30 19.21 -6.91
N GLU A 751 22.80 19.29 -8.15
CA GLU A 751 22.16 20.50 -8.69
C GLU A 751 20.84 20.82 -7.96
N GLU A 752 20.06 19.79 -7.61
CA GLU A 752 18.84 19.93 -6.79
C GLU A 752 19.19 20.43 -5.38
N LEU A 753 20.17 19.82 -4.71
CA LEU A 753 20.65 20.29 -3.40
C LEU A 753 21.14 21.74 -3.45
N ALA A 754 21.84 22.13 -4.52
CA ALA A 754 22.27 23.51 -4.74
C ALA A 754 21.08 24.48 -4.94
N SER A 755 20.03 24.04 -5.63
CA SER A 755 18.83 24.86 -5.88
C SER A 755 17.98 25.09 -4.62
N LEU A 756 18.05 24.16 -3.66
CA LEU A 756 17.34 24.20 -2.38
C LEU A 756 18.15 24.84 -1.25
N ASP A 757 19.34 25.36 -1.55
CA ASP A 757 20.29 25.93 -0.59
C ASP A 757 20.79 24.97 0.51
N LEU A 758 20.82 23.67 0.21
CA LEU A 758 21.21 22.60 1.13
C LEU A 758 22.70 22.21 1.03
N LEU A 759 23.52 23.06 0.39
CA LEU A 759 24.99 22.92 0.34
C LEU A 759 25.65 23.74 1.47
N ASP A 760 25.10 23.64 2.67
CA ASP A 760 25.51 24.37 3.87
C ASP A 760 26.51 23.58 4.74
N GLU A 761 26.68 23.94 6.01
CA GLU A 761 27.57 23.22 6.93
C GLU A 761 27.14 21.76 7.16
N SER A 762 25.85 21.43 7.01
CA SER A 762 25.37 20.04 7.14
C SER A 762 25.89 19.15 6.02
N PHE A 763 26.06 19.70 4.81
CA PHE A 763 26.64 19.00 3.66
C PHE A 763 28.12 18.66 3.92
N VAL A 764 28.89 19.61 4.47
CA VAL A 764 30.30 19.41 4.83
C VAL A 764 30.44 18.39 5.96
N ASN A 765 29.58 18.46 6.98
CA ASN A 765 29.54 17.50 8.08
C ASN A 765 29.24 16.08 7.59
N GLY A 766 28.36 15.93 6.59
CA GLY A 766 28.11 14.63 5.97
C GLY A 766 29.33 14.06 5.23
N ILE A 767 30.15 14.91 4.59
CA ILE A 767 31.39 14.46 3.92
C ILE A 767 32.38 13.90 4.95
N GLU A 768 32.53 14.58 6.09
CA GLU A 768 33.37 14.10 7.20
C GLU A 768 32.78 12.83 7.84
N GLN A 769 31.45 12.70 7.89
CA GLN A 769 30.78 11.51 8.35
C GLN A 769 31.08 10.29 7.45
N ILE A 770 31.14 10.45 6.12
CA ILE A 770 31.56 9.39 5.20
C ILE A 770 32.98 8.90 5.51
N ARG A 771 33.92 9.83 5.76
CA ARG A 771 35.31 9.50 6.12
C ARG A 771 35.38 8.75 7.44
N SER A 772 34.69 9.25 8.47
CA SER A 772 34.63 8.63 9.80
C SER A 772 34.04 7.21 9.77
N LEU A 773 32.92 7.02 9.05
CA LEU A 773 32.27 5.71 8.91
C LEU A 773 33.15 4.71 8.16
N THR A 774 33.92 5.16 7.17
CA THR A 774 34.88 4.32 6.44
C THR A 774 35.97 3.82 7.38
N THR A 775 36.56 4.69 8.21
CA THR A 775 37.57 4.30 9.20
C THR A 775 37.01 3.34 10.26
N ARG A 776 35.77 3.55 10.70
CA ARG A 776 35.08 2.64 11.64
C ARG A 776 34.83 1.25 11.04
N LEU A 777 34.49 1.19 9.75
CA LEU A 777 34.33 -0.09 9.03
C LEU A 777 35.62 -0.91 9.03
N GLU A 778 36.77 -0.27 8.84
CA GLU A 778 38.08 -0.94 8.91
C GLU A 778 38.33 -1.51 10.32
N ALA A 779 38.03 -0.74 11.37
CA ALA A 779 38.18 -1.18 12.76
C ALA A 779 37.25 -2.36 13.11
N HIS A 780 35.98 -2.31 12.70
CA HIS A 780 35.01 -3.39 12.96
C HIS A 780 35.37 -4.67 12.18
N ARG A 781 35.92 -4.54 10.96
CA ARG A 781 36.42 -5.67 10.19
C ARG A 781 37.64 -6.33 10.84
N ALA A 782 38.57 -5.53 11.39
CA ALA A 782 39.73 -6.04 12.13
C ALA A 782 39.31 -6.77 13.41
N ALA A 783 38.26 -6.31 14.07
CA ALA A 783 37.67 -6.95 15.26
C ALA A 783 36.76 -8.15 14.94
N ALA A 784 36.55 -8.48 13.67
CA ALA A 784 35.59 -9.49 13.20
C ALA A 784 34.15 -9.29 13.73
N ASP A 785 33.76 -8.05 14.03
CA ASP A 785 32.44 -7.70 14.56
C ASP A 785 31.46 -7.36 13.45
N ILE A 786 30.79 -8.40 12.93
CA ILE A 786 29.84 -8.27 11.83
C ILE A 786 28.61 -7.43 12.19
N LYS A 787 28.23 -7.39 13.46
CA LYS A 787 27.07 -6.61 13.93
C LYS A 787 27.37 -5.11 13.88
N SER A 788 28.56 -4.71 14.31
CA SER A 788 29.00 -3.31 14.19
C SER A 788 29.36 -2.93 12.75
N THR A 789 29.86 -3.87 11.95
CA THR A 789 30.01 -3.68 10.49
C THR A 789 28.67 -3.41 9.83
N HIS A 790 27.61 -4.17 10.18
CA HIS A 790 26.26 -3.94 9.68
C HIS A 790 25.77 -2.51 9.97
N THR A 791 25.83 -2.08 11.23
CA THR A 791 25.39 -0.73 11.63
C THR A 791 26.18 0.37 10.92
N THR A 792 27.50 0.22 10.82
CA THR A 792 28.36 1.23 10.19
C THR A 792 28.18 1.27 8.67
N LEU A 793 27.95 0.12 8.03
CA LEU A 793 27.64 0.03 6.61
C LEU A 793 26.25 0.60 6.28
N HIS A 794 25.26 0.39 7.16
CA HIS A 794 23.94 1.00 7.03
C HIS A 794 24.01 2.53 7.07
N ALA A 795 24.75 3.09 8.03
CA ALA A 795 24.98 4.53 8.11
C ALA A 795 25.73 5.07 6.88
N LEU A 796 26.74 4.35 6.39
CA LEU A 796 27.49 4.72 5.19
C LEU A 796 26.59 4.72 3.95
N LEU A 797 25.69 3.74 3.82
CA LEU A 797 24.72 3.65 2.74
C LEU A 797 23.77 4.86 2.72
N GLY A 798 23.29 5.28 3.90
CA GLY A 798 22.39 6.43 4.03
C GLY A 798 23.08 7.75 3.67
N VAL A 799 24.22 8.04 4.31
CA VAL A 799 24.94 9.31 4.10
C VAL A 799 25.50 9.43 2.68
N SER A 800 26.01 8.33 2.09
CA SER A 800 26.50 8.35 0.71
C SER A 800 25.38 8.59 -0.31
N GLY A 801 24.17 8.08 -0.05
CA GLY A 801 22.99 8.36 -0.90
C GLY A 801 22.53 9.81 -0.76
N TYR A 802 22.42 10.30 0.47
CA TYR A 802 21.99 11.67 0.77
C TYR A 802 22.89 12.72 0.10
N LEU A 803 24.20 12.54 0.16
CA LEU A 803 25.17 13.48 -0.41
C LEU A 803 25.42 13.31 -1.91
N GLY A 804 24.78 12.35 -2.58
CA GLY A 804 24.99 12.11 -4.01
C GLY A 804 26.34 11.46 -4.34
N ALA A 805 26.96 10.73 -3.41
CA ALA A 805 28.16 9.92 -3.64
C ALA A 805 27.82 8.61 -4.40
N LYS A 806 27.36 8.75 -5.64
CA LYS A 806 26.74 7.70 -6.47
C LYS A 806 27.49 6.37 -6.51
N SER A 807 28.78 6.39 -6.82
CA SER A 807 29.58 5.15 -6.91
C SER A 807 29.77 4.47 -5.55
N LEU A 808 30.00 5.26 -4.49
CA LEU A 808 30.12 4.74 -3.12
C LEU A 808 28.81 4.15 -2.62
N HIS A 809 27.70 4.85 -2.84
CA HIS A 809 26.35 4.38 -2.49
C HIS A 809 25.99 3.09 -3.24
N GLY A 810 26.26 3.04 -4.55
CA GLY A 810 26.02 1.86 -5.37
C GLY A 810 26.80 0.64 -4.88
N PHE A 811 28.08 0.82 -4.56
CA PHE A 811 28.92 -0.27 -4.05
C PHE A 811 28.51 -0.71 -2.63
N ALA A 812 28.25 0.23 -1.72
CA ALA A 812 27.77 -0.08 -0.38
C ALA A 812 26.45 -0.87 -0.44
N ARG A 813 25.54 -0.50 -1.35
CA ARG A 813 24.26 -1.18 -1.58
C ARG A 813 24.42 -2.61 -2.10
N GLN A 814 25.44 -2.88 -2.91
CA GLN A 814 25.73 -4.21 -3.45
C GLN A 814 26.13 -5.21 -2.35
N ILE A 815 27.00 -4.78 -1.43
CA ILE A 815 27.52 -5.67 -0.37
C ILE A 815 26.61 -5.74 0.86
N TYR A 816 25.70 -4.77 1.03
CA TYR A 816 24.82 -4.63 2.20
C TYR A 816 23.95 -5.86 2.53
N PRO A 817 23.32 -6.58 1.56
CA PRO A 817 22.44 -7.71 1.87
C PRO A 817 23.13 -8.88 2.58
N ARG A 818 24.42 -9.13 2.30
CA ARG A 818 25.17 -10.21 2.96
C ARG A 818 25.49 -9.86 4.41
N VAL A 819 25.86 -8.60 4.66
CA VAL A 819 26.16 -8.11 6.01
C VAL A 819 24.90 -8.13 6.88
N ILE A 820 23.71 -7.88 6.30
CA ILE A 820 22.42 -8.10 6.99
C ILE A 820 22.20 -9.58 7.32
N ALA A 821 22.55 -10.49 6.42
CA ALA A 821 22.43 -11.94 6.63
C ALA A 821 23.46 -12.50 7.63
N GLY A 822 24.31 -11.65 8.23
CA GLY A 822 25.35 -12.07 9.17
C GLY A 822 26.57 -12.69 8.48
N GLU A 823 26.74 -12.46 7.17
CA GLU A 823 27.85 -12.96 6.37
C GLU A 823 28.74 -11.84 5.86
N TRP A 824 30.06 -12.05 5.83
CA TRP A 824 30.98 -11.08 5.23
C TRP A 824 30.74 -10.97 3.70
N PRO A 825 31.02 -9.81 3.08
CA PRO A 825 30.95 -9.66 1.62
C PRO A 825 31.84 -10.67 0.89
N LEU A 826 31.44 -11.09 -0.32
CA LEU A 826 32.16 -12.08 -1.13
C LEU A 826 33.44 -11.55 -1.74
N GLU A 827 33.43 -10.27 -2.07
CA GLU A 827 34.53 -9.57 -2.72
C GLU A 827 35.67 -9.43 -1.70
N ALA A 828 36.77 -10.20 -1.85
CA ALA A 828 37.86 -10.21 -0.86
C ALA A 828 38.42 -8.81 -0.53
N ASP A 829 38.37 -7.90 -1.51
CA ASP A 829 38.87 -6.52 -1.42
C ASP A 829 37.76 -5.48 -1.21
N TRP A 830 36.57 -5.87 -0.76
CA TRP A 830 35.44 -4.96 -0.57
C TRP A 830 35.79 -3.74 0.30
N LEU A 831 36.62 -3.94 1.34
CA LEU A 831 37.04 -2.87 2.24
C LEU A 831 37.99 -1.88 1.53
N ALA A 832 38.91 -2.39 0.71
CA ALA A 832 39.80 -1.57 -0.11
C ALA A 832 39.00 -0.78 -1.17
N GLN A 833 37.95 -1.38 -1.73
CA GLN A 833 37.03 -0.71 -2.66
C GLN A 833 36.18 0.38 -1.99
N ILE A 834 35.61 0.12 -0.79
CA ILE A 834 34.93 1.18 -0.02
C ILE A 834 35.89 2.32 0.27
N ARG A 835 37.11 2.03 0.73
CA ARG A 835 38.11 3.06 1.04
C ARG A 835 38.43 3.91 -0.18
N SER A 836 38.72 3.26 -1.32
CA SER A 836 39.02 3.95 -2.58
C SER A 836 37.86 4.84 -3.04
N LEU A 837 36.64 4.30 -3.06
CA LEU A 837 35.44 5.03 -3.46
C LEU A 837 35.11 6.16 -2.50
N SER A 838 35.28 5.95 -1.19
CA SER A 838 35.06 6.96 -0.15
C SER A 838 35.99 8.15 -0.34
N THR A 839 37.29 7.92 -0.51
CA THR A 839 38.26 9.00 -0.78
C THR A 839 37.92 9.75 -2.06
N ARG A 840 37.71 9.03 -3.18
CA ARG A 840 37.41 9.66 -4.48
C ARG A 840 36.10 10.44 -4.48
N SER A 841 35.05 9.90 -3.86
CA SER A 841 33.74 10.56 -3.77
C SER A 841 33.78 11.76 -2.82
N THR A 842 34.43 11.67 -1.66
CA THR A 842 34.52 12.82 -0.72
C THR A 842 35.32 13.98 -1.32
N ASP A 843 36.42 13.70 -2.03
CA ASP A 843 37.21 14.73 -2.71
C ASP A 843 36.46 15.35 -3.90
N ALA A 844 35.64 14.56 -4.60
CA ALA A 844 34.77 15.08 -5.65
C ALA A 844 33.65 15.96 -5.09
N LEU A 845 33.03 15.58 -3.96
CA LEU A 845 31.99 16.36 -3.28
C LEU A 845 32.53 17.70 -2.77
N LEU A 846 33.73 17.72 -2.18
CA LEU A 846 34.38 18.96 -1.71
C LEU A 846 34.68 19.92 -2.87
N ARG A 847 35.16 19.39 -4.02
CA ARG A 847 35.38 20.20 -5.23
C ARG A 847 34.07 20.77 -5.77
N TYR A 848 32.99 19.99 -5.77
CA TYR A 848 31.67 20.47 -6.18
C TYR A 848 31.15 21.59 -5.27
N HIS A 849 31.26 21.39 -3.95
CA HIS A 849 30.86 22.38 -2.93
C HIS A 849 31.60 23.71 -3.10
N ALA A 850 32.93 23.67 -3.27
CA ALA A 850 33.75 24.85 -3.51
C ALA A 850 33.34 25.59 -4.81
N GLY A 851 33.08 24.84 -5.89
CA GLY A 851 32.62 25.39 -7.17
C GLY A 851 31.21 25.98 -7.13
N ALA A 852 30.31 25.41 -6.32
CA ALA A 852 28.96 25.94 -6.10
C ALA A 852 28.99 27.27 -5.32
N LYS A 853 29.83 27.36 -4.28
CA LYS A 853 30.03 28.59 -3.49
C LYS A 853 30.61 29.73 -4.35
N GLY A 854 31.56 29.41 -5.24
CA GLY A 854 32.12 30.39 -6.19
C GLY A 854 31.08 30.91 -7.21
N ARG A 855 30.23 30.03 -7.75
CA ARG A 855 29.12 30.42 -8.64
C ARG A 855 28.09 31.31 -7.93
N ARG A 856 27.80 31.05 -6.65
CA ARG A 856 26.90 31.86 -5.82
C ARG A 856 27.47 33.25 -5.52
N ALA A 857 28.76 33.34 -5.18
CA ALA A 857 29.44 34.61 -4.96
C ALA A 857 29.50 35.48 -6.24
N HIS A 858 29.76 34.87 -7.40
CA HIS A 858 29.74 35.58 -8.69
C HIS A 858 28.33 36.03 -9.10
N ARG A 859 27.29 35.23 -8.82
CA ARG A 859 25.89 35.56 -9.12
C ARG A 859 25.35 36.69 -8.22
N ASN A 860 25.82 36.78 -6.98
CA ASN A 860 25.48 37.90 -6.09
C ASN A 860 26.23 39.18 -6.50
N ALA A 861 27.50 39.10 -6.91
CA ALA A 861 28.29 40.26 -7.37
C ALA A 861 27.88 40.81 -8.76
N VAL A 862 27.04 40.10 -9.51
CA VAL A 862 26.48 40.54 -10.81
C VAL A 862 25.05 41.08 -10.67
N ASN A 863 24.42 40.87 -9.50
CA ASN A 863 23.08 41.36 -9.18
C ASN A 863 23.07 42.56 -8.21
N ASP A 864 24.23 42.89 -7.60
CA ASP A 864 24.54 44.19 -6.99
C ASP A 864 25.21 45.10 -8.04
#